data_AF-A0A317T2X1-F1
#
_entry.id   AF-A0A317T2X1-F1
#
_cell.length_a   1.000
_cell.length_b   1.000
_cell.length_c   1.000
_cell.angle_alpha   90.00
_cell.angle_beta   90.00
_cell.angle_gamma   90.00
#
_symmetry.space_group_name_H-M   'P 1'
#
loop_
_entity.id
_entity.type
_entity.pdbx_description
1 polymer ?
#
loop_
_entity_poly.entity_id
_entity_poly.type
_entity_poly.pdbx_seq_one_letter_code
_entity_poly.pdbx_strand_id
1 'polypeptide(L)'
;MDPVPGASSTDTEPPLQRLFYGVSPPVNLTSLSCAEFCIAQIEAHIKHRKAHTTIGDNEHEEAVSSIGGRRRGPPTLAQLATARIVSTLRYDMKDGVRVLVQNCPEKLLRPILESPRLHYIAFRTLLHTHDTAQSSQGTETSAWAQVQRLAGEDVDSWVLRNERFIRQMPPTEQNSMLVSLDEAAEIWPDAEITPEHITLRRRKPPRENFTCFDELRAREIEFQPSSKKFAQTFKRLTNGVLEGLDWNNVVICGGMVLATMRCLSEEDSKACIDSDIDLWIYGLNPEEANKKIREIYNVWWRNLGPERKIMVMKNAKTLTLVSNYPERRIQIILKMAKSEVEVLLGFDLDPCAMCWNGKEVRMLPRCARALETGYTAFTMDLVYGHHLGDRRATQEIRVLKYASRGFGILIPASLMNTLTVDFDARKPKTPSCPQAYYRGRYGRYGNPHGRIVYSGKKAVKRIAFLAQDMIHRFYLGSTPLSALIRAEEGLSDEDSDDGEPPYGFVESVEESDGEGGVQTRQVIRAIVSAVNGRKQSIAQPNGREGVGAGFEVFMRMAALFRYEAEGRLRIDRDTLCSITYDDPDTYDNTPKYLWDPDFKFEDLSDEINAHNNSLFANLREAIEMLLGSDAPRGPDWKGYLSRRIRRVMFVDNIDEVFQKQITIPVCVPVALEEYVENTMRDACDQHGMPWSDEFRVLIPIHNPNNTTRVPPPVGRWNYRYWVIGNTTMWAKWDPRIDEIFEVLWSIFHMETQPESFAYRCNPDVIEDRSLAKTLAAKFDQRIIPASSLIPQAEQTALGSWPDAREKELFHEWMIYFPQVQSRTYTYDMHHTHYIEGRVRAFPDELWWNEEVDEASDGGNWAEWEDPLGKMKVRQDMQEMDRKRKRADSGGLEDMVIE
;
A
#
# COMPACT_ATOMS: atom_id res chain seq x y z
N MET A 1 -63.53 13.12 -1.59
CA MET A 1 -62.32 13.22 -0.76
C MET A 1 -61.76 11.83 -0.70
N ASP A 2 -60.78 11.57 -1.55
CA ASP A 2 -60.00 10.34 -1.56
C ASP A 2 -58.54 10.72 -1.25
N PRO A 3 -57.81 9.89 -0.48
CA PRO A 3 -56.50 10.25 0.04
C PRO A 3 -55.45 10.31 -1.07
N VAL A 4 -54.60 11.31 -0.98
CA VAL A 4 -53.45 11.55 -1.86
C VAL A 4 -52.50 10.33 -1.83
N PRO A 5 -52.08 9.78 -2.98
CA PRO A 5 -51.11 8.69 -3.02
C PRO A 5 -49.76 9.16 -2.46
N GLY A 6 -49.20 8.38 -1.52
CA GLY A 6 -47.87 8.62 -0.97
C GLY A 6 -46.79 8.57 -2.06
N ALA A 7 -45.78 9.42 -1.93
CA ALA A 7 -44.63 9.50 -2.82
C ALA A 7 -43.95 8.12 -2.96
N SER A 8 -43.64 7.75 -4.20
CA SER A 8 -42.88 6.54 -4.51
C SER A 8 -41.43 6.68 -4.02
N SER A 9 -40.83 5.62 -3.49
CA SER A 9 -39.46 5.58 -2.97
C SER A 9 -38.37 5.60 -4.06
N THR A 10 -38.60 6.29 -5.18
CA THR A 10 -37.68 6.33 -6.34
C THR A 10 -37.20 7.73 -6.72
N ASP A 11 -37.47 8.75 -5.90
CA ASP A 11 -36.76 10.03 -6.02
C ASP A 11 -35.36 9.88 -5.40
N THR A 12 -34.46 9.33 -6.21
CA THR A 12 -33.02 9.36 -5.99
C THR A 12 -32.54 10.80 -5.96
N GLU A 13 -32.12 11.28 -4.79
CA GLU A 13 -31.29 12.47 -4.66
C GLU A 13 -30.06 12.38 -5.60
N PRO A 14 -29.60 13.51 -6.16
CA PRO A 14 -28.45 13.52 -7.05
C PRO A 14 -27.18 13.05 -6.31
N PRO A 15 -26.32 12.24 -6.96
CA PRO A 15 -25.10 11.77 -6.33
C PRO A 15 -24.12 12.95 -6.18
N LEU A 16 -23.50 13.06 -5.00
CA LEU A 16 -22.49 14.06 -4.59
C LEU A 16 -22.99 15.40 -4.01
N GLN A 17 -23.98 15.36 -3.11
CA GLN A 17 -23.91 16.22 -1.92
C GLN A 17 -23.34 15.40 -0.76
N ARG A 18 -22.01 15.26 -0.68
CA ARG A 18 -21.36 14.83 0.57
C ARG A 18 -21.57 15.96 1.59
N LEU A 19 -22.67 15.88 2.33
CA LEU A 19 -22.81 16.54 3.61
C LEU A 19 -21.59 16.12 4.44
N PHE A 20 -20.84 17.08 5.00
CA PHE A 20 -19.84 16.81 6.04
C PHE A 20 -20.55 16.17 7.25
N TYR A 21 -20.74 14.85 7.23
CA TYR A 21 -21.31 14.14 8.36
C TYR A 21 -20.26 14.13 9.48
N GLY A 22 -20.50 14.98 10.47
CA GLY A 22 -19.57 15.28 11.56
C GLY A 22 -19.74 16.71 12.06
N VAL A 23 -20.12 17.63 11.16
CA VAL A 23 -20.54 19.00 11.50
C VAL A 23 -22.06 19.04 11.46
N SER A 24 -22.69 19.43 12.57
CA SER A 24 -24.13 19.66 12.63
C SER A 24 -24.36 21.16 12.75
N PRO A 25 -25.02 21.82 11.78
CA PRO A 25 -25.64 21.26 10.58
C PRO A 25 -24.62 20.95 9.45
N PRO A 26 -24.98 20.09 8.49
CA PRO A 26 -24.10 19.75 7.39
C PRO A 26 -23.88 20.93 6.44
N VAL A 27 -22.63 21.15 6.05
CA VAL A 27 -22.21 22.34 5.32
C VAL A 27 -22.05 22.05 3.83
N ASN A 28 -22.59 22.92 2.98
CA ASN A 28 -22.44 22.82 1.53
C ASN A 28 -20.99 23.21 1.12
N LEU A 29 -20.24 22.24 0.61
CA LEU A 29 -18.86 22.41 0.12
C LEU A 29 -18.71 23.57 -0.87
N THR A 30 -19.74 23.86 -1.67
CA THR A 30 -19.68 24.90 -2.69
C THR A 30 -19.76 26.33 -2.15
N SER A 31 -20.13 26.50 -0.87
CA SER A 31 -20.19 27.81 -0.20
C SER A 31 -18.96 28.12 0.67
N LEU A 32 -18.12 27.12 0.98
CA LEU A 32 -17.00 27.28 1.89
C LEU A 32 -15.80 27.98 1.22
N SER A 33 -15.17 28.87 1.98
CA SER A 33 -13.80 29.33 1.72
C SER A 33 -12.78 28.21 1.96
N CYS A 34 -11.55 28.39 1.48
CA CYS A 34 -10.47 27.43 1.73
C CYS A 34 -10.20 27.23 3.22
N ALA A 35 -10.23 28.32 4.01
CA ALA A 35 -10.01 28.26 5.45
C ALA A 35 -11.09 27.43 6.15
N GLU A 36 -12.36 27.73 5.89
CA GLU A 36 -13.49 27.02 6.50
C GLU A 36 -13.49 25.54 6.13
N PHE A 37 -13.19 25.21 4.87
CA PHE A 37 -13.06 23.82 4.42
C PHE A 37 -11.93 23.08 5.17
N CYS A 38 -10.74 23.68 5.25
CA CYS A 38 -9.59 23.05 5.91
C CYS A 38 -9.84 22.79 7.39
N ILE A 39 -10.41 23.77 8.10
CA ILE A 39 -10.76 23.66 9.51
C ILE A 39 -11.81 22.57 9.72
N ALA A 40 -12.89 22.59 8.92
CA ALA A 40 -13.94 21.57 8.99
C ALA A 40 -13.40 20.16 8.73
N GLN A 41 -12.44 20.01 7.80
CA GLN A 41 -11.77 18.74 7.52
C GLN A 41 -11.01 18.22 8.75
N ILE A 42 -10.17 19.07 9.36
CA ILE A 42 -9.38 18.73 10.55
C ILE A 42 -10.30 18.31 11.70
N GLU A 43 -11.33 19.10 11.99
CA GLU A 43 -12.27 18.84 13.08
C GLU A 43 -13.08 17.55 12.85
N ALA A 44 -13.55 17.32 11.62
CA ALA A 44 -14.26 16.10 11.26
C ALA A 44 -13.38 14.86 11.47
N HIS A 45 -12.12 14.90 11.05
CA HIS A 45 -11.18 13.80 11.23
C HIS A 45 -10.84 13.55 12.70
N ILE A 46 -10.59 14.60 13.47
CA ILE A 46 -10.32 14.46 14.92
C ILE A 46 -11.55 13.86 15.61
N LYS A 47 -12.75 14.35 15.30
CA LYS A 47 -14.00 13.82 15.86
C LYS A 47 -14.20 12.35 15.49
N HIS A 48 -13.93 12.00 14.24
CA HIS A 48 -13.97 10.62 13.77
C HIS A 48 -12.95 9.76 14.53
N ARG A 49 -11.66 10.16 14.60
CA ARG A 49 -10.63 9.44 15.36
C ARG A 49 -11.04 9.24 16.82
N LYS A 50 -11.56 10.28 17.49
CA LYS A 50 -12.03 10.20 18.89
C LYS A 50 -13.18 9.21 19.07
N ALA A 51 -14.14 9.18 18.14
CA ALA A 51 -15.22 8.20 18.17
C ALA A 51 -14.68 6.77 18.05
N HIS A 52 -13.66 6.55 17.22
CA HIS A 52 -13.02 5.24 17.07
C HIS A 52 -12.09 4.84 18.23
N THR A 53 -11.44 5.78 18.91
CA THR A 53 -10.53 5.47 20.04
C THR A 53 -11.24 5.31 21.38
N THR A 54 -12.22 6.16 21.70
CA THR A 54 -12.87 6.19 23.04
C THR A 54 -13.74 4.95 23.29
N ILE A 55 -14.19 4.30 22.22
CA ILE A 55 -15.02 3.10 22.29
C ILE A 55 -14.15 1.85 22.49
N GLY A 56 -12.88 1.85 22.06
CA GLY A 56 -11.94 0.74 22.28
C GLY A 56 -11.60 0.47 23.76
N ASP A 57 -11.62 1.51 24.61
CA ASP A 57 -11.27 1.38 26.03
C ASP A 57 -12.44 0.84 26.88
N ASN A 58 -13.69 1.20 26.56
CA ASN A 58 -14.88 0.71 27.28
C ASN A 58 -15.44 -0.60 26.69
N GLU A 59 -15.27 -0.83 25.38
CA GLU A 59 -15.69 -2.09 24.75
C GLU A 59 -14.69 -3.22 24.97
N HIS A 60 -13.46 -2.99 25.44
CA HIS A 60 -12.59 -4.13 25.77
C HIS A 60 -13.22 -5.01 26.87
N GLU A 61 -13.89 -4.40 27.86
CA GLU A 61 -14.63 -5.12 28.90
C GLU A 61 -16.03 -5.59 28.43
N GLU A 62 -16.74 -4.86 27.56
CA GLU A 62 -18.04 -5.30 27.02
C GLU A 62 -17.91 -6.36 25.90
N ALA A 63 -16.83 -6.35 25.13
CA ALA A 63 -16.48 -7.35 24.10
C ALA A 63 -16.13 -8.71 24.70
N VAL A 64 -15.71 -8.73 25.98
CA VAL A 64 -15.56 -9.98 26.74
C VAL A 64 -16.92 -10.66 26.97
N SER A 65 -18.04 -9.94 26.79
CA SER A 65 -19.41 -10.42 27.05
C SER A 65 -20.24 -10.75 25.79
N SER A 66 -19.93 -10.20 24.62
CA SER A 66 -20.90 -10.08 23.50
C SER A 66 -20.72 -11.02 22.29
N ILE A 67 -20.08 -12.19 22.43
CA ILE A 67 -19.87 -13.17 21.33
C ILE A 67 -21.16 -13.98 21.02
N GLY A 68 -22.29 -13.32 20.83
CA GLY A 68 -23.56 -13.97 20.44
C GLY A 68 -24.55 -12.96 19.90
N GLY A 69 -24.94 -13.13 18.65
CA GLY A 69 -25.66 -12.14 17.86
C GLY A 69 -26.84 -11.43 18.54
N ARG A 70 -26.98 -10.15 18.23
CA ARG A 70 -28.19 -9.29 18.25
C ARG A 70 -29.13 -9.34 19.48
N ARG A 71 -28.77 -9.92 20.62
CA ARG A 71 -29.56 -9.81 21.85
C ARG A 71 -28.69 -9.44 23.06
N ARG A 72 -28.94 -8.25 23.61
CA ARG A 72 -28.45 -7.81 24.92
C ARG A 72 -29.01 -8.77 25.99
N GLY A 73 -28.17 -9.67 26.48
CA GLY A 73 -28.41 -10.59 27.59
C GLY A 73 -27.08 -11.05 28.19
N PRO A 74 -27.06 -11.64 29.41
CA PRO A 74 -25.83 -12.13 30.01
C PRO A 74 -25.19 -13.23 29.14
N PRO A 75 -23.84 -13.32 29.10
CA PRO A 75 -23.15 -14.29 28.30
C PRO A 75 -23.57 -15.71 28.71
N THR A 76 -23.91 -16.52 27.71
CA THR A 76 -24.23 -17.93 27.89
C THR A 76 -23.04 -18.68 28.49
N LEU A 77 -23.32 -19.77 29.21
CA LEU A 77 -22.28 -20.64 29.77
C LEU A 77 -21.29 -21.13 28.69
N ALA A 78 -21.78 -21.35 27.47
CA ALA A 78 -20.95 -21.74 26.33
C ALA A 78 -19.94 -20.64 25.94
N GLN A 79 -20.38 -19.37 25.89
CA GLN A 79 -19.48 -18.24 25.59
C GLN A 79 -18.42 -18.05 26.67
N LEU A 80 -18.79 -18.15 27.95
CA LEU A 80 -17.85 -18.07 29.06
C LEU A 80 -16.84 -19.23 29.04
N ALA A 81 -17.30 -20.44 28.73
CA ALA A 81 -16.43 -21.60 28.56
C ALA A 81 -15.47 -21.42 27.39
N THR A 82 -15.94 -20.99 26.21
CA THR A 82 -15.11 -20.69 25.05
C THR A 82 -14.05 -19.64 25.36
N ALA A 83 -14.43 -18.52 25.97
CA ALA A 83 -13.48 -17.45 26.32
C ALA A 83 -12.39 -17.94 27.29
N ARG A 84 -12.78 -18.74 28.31
CA ARG A 84 -11.83 -19.31 29.27
C ARG A 84 -10.89 -20.33 28.63
N ILE A 85 -11.42 -21.19 27.76
CA ILE A 85 -10.65 -22.17 27.00
C ILE A 85 -9.63 -21.47 26.11
N VAL A 86 -10.06 -20.50 25.31
CA VAL A 86 -9.18 -19.73 24.41
C VAL A 86 -8.09 -18.99 25.20
N SER A 87 -8.44 -18.39 26.34
CA SER A 87 -7.46 -17.76 27.23
C SER A 87 -6.47 -18.76 27.84
N THR A 88 -6.88 -20.00 28.10
CA THR A 88 -6.01 -21.04 28.67
C THR A 88 -5.06 -21.58 27.60
N LEU A 89 -5.57 -21.83 26.39
CA LEU A 89 -4.77 -22.25 25.24
C LEU A 89 -3.66 -21.25 24.87
N ARG A 90 -3.81 -19.98 25.23
CA ARG A 90 -2.75 -18.97 25.04
C ARG A 90 -1.46 -19.28 25.83
N TYR A 91 -1.58 -19.93 26.99
CA TYR A 91 -0.43 -20.25 27.84
C TYR A 91 0.08 -21.69 27.65
N ASP A 92 -0.77 -22.58 27.16
CA ASP A 92 -0.43 -23.97 26.82
C ASP A 92 -0.94 -24.31 25.42
N MET A 93 -0.23 -23.77 24.43
CA MET A 93 -0.61 -23.86 23.02
C MET A 93 -0.41 -25.26 22.42
N LYS A 94 0.41 -26.11 23.08
CA LYS A 94 0.86 -27.40 22.54
C LYS A 94 0.10 -28.57 23.17
N ASP A 95 0.18 -28.70 24.48
CA ASP A 95 -0.45 -29.81 25.21
C ASP A 95 -1.93 -29.53 25.44
N GLY A 96 -2.27 -28.26 25.69
CA GLY A 96 -3.65 -27.79 25.84
C GLY A 96 -4.52 -28.05 24.60
N VAL A 97 -3.97 -27.91 23.39
CA VAL A 97 -4.69 -28.21 22.14
C VAL A 97 -4.99 -29.70 22.00
N ARG A 98 -4.04 -30.59 22.33
CA ARG A 98 -4.26 -32.04 22.29
C ARG A 98 -5.35 -32.48 23.28
N VAL A 99 -5.32 -31.93 24.50
CA VAL A 99 -6.34 -32.20 25.52
C VAL A 99 -7.71 -31.67 25.08
N LEU A 100 -7.76 -30.48 24.50
CA LEU A 100 -8.97 -29.88 23.97
C LEU A 100 -9.59 -30.72 22.86
N VAL A 101 -8.77 -31.14 21.91
CA VAL A 101 -9.14 -32.03 20.81
C VAL A 101 -9.80 -33.32 21.32
N GLN A 102 -9.25 -33.93 22.37
CA GLN A 102 -9.74 -35.20 22.90
C GLN A 102 -11.01 -35.09 23.74
N ASN A 103 -11.26 -33.93 24.37
CA ASN A 103 -12.26 -33.80 25.44
C ASN A 103 -13.32 -32.70 25.20
N CYS A 104 -13.16 -31.85 24.20
CA CYS A 104 -14.05 -30.70 23.99
C CYS A 104 -15.36 -31.09 23.28
N PRO A 105 -16.53 -30.73 23.83
CA PRO A 105 -17.81 -30.90 23.14
C PRO A 105 -17.83 -30.18 21.78
N GLU A 106 -18.40 -30.84 20.77
CA GLU A 106 -18.50 -30.35 19.39
C GLU A 106 -19.10 -28.93 19.28
N LYS A 107 -20.12 -28.65 20.09
CA LYS A 107 -20.81 -27.34 20.13
C LYS A 107 -19.90 -26.18 20.54
N LEU A 108 -18.78 -26.44 21.21
CA LEU A 108 -17.81 -25.42 21.64
C LEU A 108 -16.66 -25.27 20.64
N LEU A 109 -16.33 -26.31 19.85
CA LEU A 109 -15.18 -26.30 18.93
C LEU A 109 -15.30 -25.20 17.87
N ARG A 110 -16.46 -25.06 17.24
CA ARG A 110 -16.71 -24.00 16.25
C ARG A 110 -16.50 -22.60 16.85
N PRO A 111 -17.19 -22.19 17.93
CA PRO A 111 -16.92 -20.92 18.58
C PRO A 111 -15.46 -20.67 19.01
N ILE A 112 -14.71 -21.74 19.32
CA ILE A 112 -13.28 -21.65 19.66
C ILE A 112 -12.45 -21.33 18.41
N LEU A 113 -12.68 -22.04 17.29
CA LEU A 113 -11.99 -21.82 16.02
C LEU A 113 -12.33 -20.46 15.40
N GLU A 114 -13.60 -20.06 15.46
CA GLU A 114 -14.08 -18.75 14.98
C GLU A 114 -13.60 -17.59 15.89
N SER A 115 -13.01 -17.89 17.04
CA SER A 115 -12.55 -16.86 17.98
C SER A 115 -11.30 -16.16 17.45
N PRO A 116 -11.35 -14.83 17.22
CA PRO A 116 -10.17 -14.07 16.81
C PRO A 116 -9.13 -13.94 17.93
N ARG A 117 -9.47 -14.37 19.17
CA ARG A 117 -8.58 -14.35 20.34
C ARG A 117 -7.65 -15.57 20.42
N LEU A 118 -7.99 -16.63 19.67
CA LEU A 118 -7.18 -17.84 19.62
C LEU A 118 -5.78 -17.47 19.12
N HIS A 119 -4.75 -18.05 19.71
CA HIS A 119 -3.39 -17.80 19.24
C HIS A 119 -3.16 -18.54 17.91
N TYR A 120 -2.40 -17.95 16.99
CA TYR A 120 -2.20 -18.53 15.65
C TYR A 120 -1.63 -19.94 15.69
N ILE A 121 -0.67 -20.21 16.58
CA ILE A 121 -0.12 -21.57 16.77
C ILE A 121 -1.20 -22.56 17.21
N ALA A 122 -2.06 -22.18 18.15
CA ALA A 122 -3.13 -23.07 18.61
C ALA A 122 -4.13 -23.33 17.48
N PHE A 123 -4.47 -22.30 16.70
CA PHE A 123 -5.32 -22.41 15.51
C PHE A 123 -4.70 -23.36 14.46
N ARG A 124 -3.42 -23.19 14.12
CA ARG A 124 -2.71 -24.05 13.15
C ARG A 124 -2.55 -25.49 13.62
N THR A 125 -2.25 -25.68 14.91
CA THR A 125 -2.13 -27.01 15.51
C THR A 125 -3.47 -27.74 15.48
N LEU A 126 -4.58 -27.04 15.76
CA LEU A 126 -5.93 -27.61 15.66
C LEU A 126 -6.27 -28.06 14.23
N LEU A 127 -5.87 -27.30 13.21
CA LEU A 127 -6.06 -27.66 11.80
C LEU A 127 -5.21 -28.88 11.42
N HIS A 128 -3.92 -28.93 11.80
CA HIS A 128 -3.01 -30.00 11.38
C HIS A 128 -3.23 -31.35 12.09
N THR A 129 -3.58 -31.36 13.39
CA THR A 129 -3.78 -32.60 14.16
C THR A 129 -4.88 -33.49 13.57
N HIS A 130 -5.76 -32.91 12.75
CA HIS A 130 -6.81 -33.59 12.01
C HIS A 130 -6.28 -34.35 10.77
N ASP A 131 -5.40 -33.75 9.97
CA ASP A 131 -4.90 -34.33 8.71
C ASP A 131 -4.13 -35.64 8.94
N THR A 132 -3.37 -35.71 10.04
CA THR A 132 -2.64 -36.93 10.41
C THR A 132 -3.58 -38.06 10.82
N ALA A 133 -4.72 -37.77 11.46
CA ALA A 133 -5.69 -38.77 11.90
C ALA A 133 -6.45 -39.43 10.74
N GLN A 134 -6.61 -38.74 9.60
CA GLN A 134 -7.20 -39.32 8.38
C GLN A 134 -6.31 -40.40 7.72
N SER A 135 -4.98 -40.34 7.92
CA SER A 135 -4.02 -41.27 7.31
C SER A 135 -3.93 -42.64 8.01
N SER A 136 -4.45 -42.75 9.23
CA SER A 136 -4.35 -43.94 10.08
C SER A 136 -5.74 -44.50 10.44
N GLN A 137 -6.22 -45.47 9.65
CA GLN A 137 -7.44 -46.31 9.77
C GLN A 137 -8.36 -46.19 11.02
N GLY A 138 -9.67 -46.02 10.76
CA GLY A 138 -10.76 -46.76 11.45
C GLY A 138 -11.72 -45.95 12.34
N THR A 139 -12.96 -45.79 11.87
CA THR A 139 -14.15 -45.22 12.54
C THR A 139 -14.10 -43.73 12.91
N GLU A 140 -14.60 -42.90 11.97
CA GLU A 140 -14.94 -41.49 12.18
C GLU A 140 -15.90 -41.33 13.37
N THR A 141 -15.55 -40.47 14.33
CA THR A 141 -16.57 -39.84 15.18
C THR A 141 -17.18 -38.69 14.38
N SER A 142 -18.51 -38.67 14.23
CA SER A 142 -19.26 -37.70 13.41
C SER A 142 -18.96 -36.21 13.70
N ALA A 143 -18.40 -35.90 14.88
CA ALA A 143 -17.99 -34.57 15.27
C ALA A 143 -16.76 -34.03 14.50
N TRP A 144 -15.84 -34.91 14.05
CA TRP A 144 -14.60 -34.53 13.37
C TRP A 144 -14.79 -34.15 11.89
N ALA A 145 -15.62 -34.91 11.18
CA ALA A 145 -16.04 -34.58 9.81
C ALA A 145 -16.83 -33.24 9.74
N GLN A 146 -17.41 -32.81 10.87
CA GLN A 146 -18.14 -31.56 10.98
C GLN A 146 -17.23 -30.38 11.38
N VAL A 147 -16.19 -30.59 12.19
CA VAL A 147 -15.07 -29.65 12.34
C VAL A 147 -14.41 -29.39 10.99
N GLN A 148 -14.32 -30.37 10.09
CA GLN A 148 -13.84 -30.19 8.72
C GLN A 148 -14.76 -29.31 7.83
N ARG A 149 -16.08 -29.38 8.00
CA ARG A 149 -17.03 -28.45 7.36
C ARG A 149 -17.02 -27.04 7.98
N LEU A 150 -16.56 -26.92 9.22
CA LEU A 150 -16.52 -25.67 9.99
C LEU A 150 -15.13 -24.99 9.94
N ALA A 151 -14.07 -25.77 9.75
CA ALA A 151 -12.71 -25.40 9.34
C ALA A 151 -12.63 -25.08 7.83
N GLY A 152 -13.75 -25.17 7.12
CA GLY A 152 -13.99 -24.40 5.89
C GLY A 152 -14.00 -22.88 6.11
N GLU A 153 -13.75 -22.41 7.35
CA GLU A 153 -13.16 -21.09 7.53
C GLU A 153 -11.75 -21.05 6.96
N ASP A 154 -11.67 -20.50 5.76
CA ASP A 154 -10.46 -20.03 5.12
C ASP A 154 -9.51 -19.38 6.14
N VAL A 155 -8.27 -19.90 6.26
CA VAL A 155 -7.20 -19.35 7.11
C VAL A 155 -7.10 -17.83 6.90
N ASP A 156 -7.39 -17.35 5.69
CA ASP A 156 -7.38 -15.93 5.33
C ASP A 156 -8.48 -15.18 6.09
N SER A 157 -9.69 -15.73 6.16
CA SER A 157 -10.79 -15.16 6.93
C SER A 157 -10.52 -15.16 8.43
N TRP A 158 -9.83 -16.17 8.97
CA TRP A 158 -9.38 -16.14 10.36
C TRP A 158 -8.34 -15.05 10.61
N VAL A 159 -7.30 -14.98 9.77
CA VAL A 159 -6.21 -13.99 9.87
C VAL A 159 -6.77 -12.56 9.82
N LEU A 160 -7.72 -12.29 8.92
CA LEU A 160 -8.34 -10.97 8.78
C LEU A 160 -9.18 -10.56 9.99
N ARG A 161 -9.89 -11.50 10.63
CA ARG A 161 -10.60 -11.25 11.89
C ARG A 161 -9.65 -11.07 13.07
N ASN A 162 -8.60 -11.90 13.13
CA ASN A 162 -7.57 -11.84 14.16
C ASN A 162 -6.84 -10.49 14.13
N GLU A 163 -6.44 -10.00 12.96
CA GLU A 163 -5.76 -8.71 12.86
C GLU A 163 -6.62 -7.55 13.37
N ARG A 164 -7.92 -7.53 13.01
CA ARG A 164 -8.87 -6.54 13.54
C ARG A 164 -8.99 -6.61 15.06
N PHE A 165 -9.01 -7.81 15.62
CA PHE A 165 -9.01 -7.99 17.06
C PHE A 165 -7.71 -7.46 17.70
N ILE A 166 -6.54 -7.75 17.15
CA ILE A 166 -5.25 -7.25 17.64
C ILE A 166 -5.23 -5.71 17.67
N ARG A 167 -5.78 -5.05 16.65
CA ARG A 167 -5.87 -3.58 16.57
C ARG A 167 -6.67 -2.95 17.73
N GLN A 168 -7.63 -3.70 18.29
CA GLN A 168 -8.48 -3.27 19.41
C GLN A 168 -7.90 -3.65 20.78
N MET A 169 -6.82 -4.43 20.83
CA MET A 169 -6.19 -4.83 22.09
C MET A 169 -5.37 -3.67 22.69
N PRO A 170 -5.29 -3.58 24.03
CA PRO A 170 -4.32 -2.71 24.70
C PRO A 170 -2.90 -2.97 24.21
N PRO A 171 -2.08 -1.94 23.92
CA PRO A 171 -0.72 -2.10 23.41
C PRO A 171 0.18 -3.04 24.25
N THR A 172 -0.06 -3.11 25.56
CA THR A 172 0.67 -3.99 26.50
C THR A 172 0.40 -5.47 26.29
N GLU A 173 -0.76 -5.84 25.74
CA GLU A 173 -1.15 -7.23 25.52
C GLU A 173 -0.95 -7.70 24.08
N GLN A 174 -0.85 -6.76 23.13
CA GLN A 174 -0.75 -7.06 21.70
C GLN A 174 0.41 -8.01 21.35
N ASN A 175 1.58 -7.84 21.97
CA ASN A 175 2.78 -8.64 21.66
C ASN A 175 2.57 -10.15 21.87
N SER A 176 1.61 -10.55 22.71
CA SER A 176 1.26 -11.96 22.93
C SER A 176 0.57 -12.64 21.73
N MET A 177 0.26 -11.88 20.69
CA MET A 177 -0.40 -12.35 19.46
C MET A 177 0.56 -12.54 18.28
N LEU A 178 1.84 -12.22 18.45
CA LEU A 178 2.89 -12.44 17.45
C LEU A 178 3.39 -13.88 17.53
N VAL A 179 3.88 -14.38 16.39
CA VAL A 179 4.56 -15.68 16.32
C VAL A 179 6.04 -15.49 16.01
N SER A 180 6.88 -16.41 16.49
CA SER A 180 8.34 -16.35 16.32
C SER A 180 8.84 -17.33 15.25
N LEU A 181 9.90 -16.97 14.54
CA LEU A 181 10.59 -17.89 13.63
C LEU A 181 11.06 -19.17 14.33
N ASP A 182 11.40 -19.09 15.62
CA ASP A 182 11.82 -20.25 16.40
C ASP A 182 10.67 -21.23 16.71
N GLU A 183 9.43 -20.87 16.33
CA GLU A 183 8.22 -21.70 16.40
C GLU A 183 7.80 -22.19 15.00
N ALA A 184 8.74 -22.24 14.05
CA ALA A 184 8.47 -22.58 12.65
C ALA A 184 7.75 -23.94 12.46
N ALA A 185 8.08 -24.94 13.28
CA ALA A 185 7.46 -26.27 13.19
C ALA A 185 5.96 -26.25 13.55
N GLU A 186 5.55 -25.33 14.42
CA GLU A 186 4.15 -25.17 14.82
C GLU A 186 3.38 -24.23 13.88
N ILE A 187 4.07 -23.24 13.32
CA ILE A 187 3.51 -22.29 12.35
C ILE A 187 3.27 -23.00 11.01
N TRP A 188 4.27 -23.75 10.53
CA TRP A 188 4.30 -24.43 9.24
C TRP A 188 4.58 -25.93 9.43
N PRO A 189 3.56 -26.71 9.83
CA PRO A 189 3.76 -28.13 10.15
C PRO A 189 4.12 -28.98 8.91
N ASP A 190 3.77 -28.52 7.71
CA ASP A 190 4.12 -29.15 6.43
C ASP A 190 5.50 -28.73 5.90
N ALA A 191 6.24 -27.88 6.63
CA ALA A 191 7.55 -27.40 6.21
C ALA A 191 8.64 -28.48 6.37
N GLU A 192 9.56 -28.53 5.42
CA GLU A 192 10.81 -29.28 5.60
C GLU A 192 11.80 -28.40 6.38
N ILE A 193 12.09 -28.78 7.63
CA ILE A 193 12.96 -28.01 8.52
C ILE A 193 14.28 -28.75 8.70
N THR A 194 15.36 -28.14 8.22
CA THR A 194 16.74 -28.62 8.39
C THR A 194 17.56 -27.64 9.24
N PRO A 195 18.72 -28.04 9.78
CA PRO A 195 19.64 -27.12 10.45
C PRO A 195 20.16 -25.97 9.56
N GLU A 196 20.06 -26.12 8.25
CA GLU A 196 20.54 -25.19 7.23
C GLU A 196 19.45 -24.21 6.78
N HIS A 197 18.21 -24.69 6.58
CA HIS A 197 17.10 -23.90 6.06
C HIS A 197 15.72 -24.53 6.35
N ILE A 198 14.67 -23.70 6.28
CA ILE A 198 13.26 -24.13 6.24
C ILE A 198 12.77 -24.01 4.81
N THR A 199 12.19 -25.07 4.25
CA THR A 199 11.60 -25.09 2.91
C THR A 199 10.08 -25.14 2.99
N LEU A 200 9.42 -24.14 2.40
CA LEU A 200 7.97 -24.10 2.26
C LEU A 200 7.58 -24.42 0.81
N ARG A 201 6.86 -25.52 0.64
CA ARG A 201 6.21 -25.87 -0.63
C ARG A 201 4.81 -25.29 -0.67
N ARG A 202 4.58 -24.41 -1.62
CA ARG A 202 3.35 -23.61 -1.67
C ARG A 202 2.31 -24.35 -2.47
N ARG A 203 1.07 -24.41 -2.00
CA ARG A 203 -0.03 -25.11 -2.68
C ARG A 203 -0.81 -24.19 -3.63
N LYS A 204 -1.51 -24.71 -4.63
CA LYS A 204 -2.47 -23.94 -5.44
C LYS A 204 -3.58 -23.38 -4.53
N PRO A 205 -3.98 -22.11 -4.73
CA PRO A 205 -5.06 -21.52 -3.95
C PRO A 205 -6.38 -22.24 -4.24
N PRO A 206 -7.33 -22.25 -3.29
CA PRO A 206 -8.68 -22.78 -3.52
C PRO A 206 -9.33 -22.09 -4.73
N ARG A 207 -10.09 -22.86 -5.53
CA ARG A 207 -10.67 -22.36 -6.78
C ARG A 207 -11.68 -21.26 -6.54
N GLU A 208 -12.34 -21.20 -5.40
CA GLU A 208 -13.30 -20.14 -5.06
C GLU A 208 -12.66 -18.75 -4.90
N ASN A 209 -11.36 -18.69 -4.62
CA ASN A 209 -10.62 -17.44 -4.50
C ASN A 209 -10.20 -16.90 -5.88
N PHE A 210 -9.88 -15.61 -5.95
CA PHE A 210 -9.34 -14.99 -7.15
C PHE A 210 -7.91 -14.51 -6.87
N THR A 211 -6.97 -14.83 -7.76
CA THR A 211 -5.55 -14.55 -7.56
C THR A 211 -4.96 -13.70 -8.68
N CYS A 212 -3.90 -12.97 -8.35
CA CYS A 212 -3.14 -12.13 -9.27
C CYS A 212 -1.64 -12.39 -9.09
N PHE A 213 -0.88 -12.26 -10.18
CA PHE A 213 0.57 -12.45 -10.25
C PHE A 213 1.02 -13.89 -9.95
N ASP A 214 0.19 -14.88 -10.29
CA ASP A 214 0.50 -16.29 -10.10
C ASP A 214 1.70 -16.74 -10.93
N GLU A 215 1.92 -16.09 -12.08
CA GLU A 215 3.06 -16.33 -12.97
C GLU A 215 4.40 -15.97 -12.31
N LEU A 216 4.37 -15.01 -11.39
CA LEU A 216 5.55 -14.57 -10.64
C LEU A 216 5.69 -15.29 -9.29
N ARG A 217 4.65 -16.00 -8.84
CA ARG A 217 4.63 -16.68 -7.55
C ARG A 217 5.64 -17.84 -7.54
N ALA A 218 6.57 -17.78 -6.59
CA ALA A 218 7.49 -18.89 -6.35
C ALA A 218 6.70 -20.12 -5.87
N ARG A 219 7.00 -21.31 -6.42
CA ARG A 219 6.36 -22.57 -6.02
C ARG A 219 6.94 -23.14 -4.72
N GLU A 220 8.23 -22.90 -4.50
CA GLU A 220 8.97 -23.27 -3.31
C GLU A 220 9.76 -22.05 -2.86
N ILE A 221 9.91 -21.88 -1.55
CA ILE A 221 10.70 -20.81 -0.97
C ILE A 221 11.45 -21.33 0.25
N GLU A 222 12.69 -20.89 0.41
CA GLU A 222 13.56 -21.29 1.50
C GLU A 222 13.85 -20.11 2.43
N PHE A 223 13.97 -20.41 3.73
CA PHE A 223 14.19 -19.42 4.78
C PHE A 223 15.27 -19.86 5.78
N GLN A 224 15.79 -18.89 6.53
CA GLN A 224 16.66 -19.12 7.69
C GLN A 224 15.97 -20.04 8.71
N PRO A 225 16.66 -21.04 9.28
CA PRO A 225 16.04 -22.09 10.09
C PRO A 225 15.82 -21.70 11.57
N SER A 226 16.35 -20.56 12.00
CA SER A 226 16.18 -20.05 13.37
C SER A 226 16.56 -18.58 13.47
N SER A 227 16.09 -17.90 14.53
CA SER A 227 16.49 -16.54 14.87
C SER A 227 18.01 -16.41 15.06
N LYS A 228 18.66 -17.47 15.55
CA LYS A 228 20.12 -17.50 15.72
C LYS A 228 20.85 -17.43 14.38
N LYS A 229 20.42 -18.23 13.39
CA LYS A 229 21.00 -18.21 12.04
C LYS A 229 20.67 -16.90 11.32
N PHE A 230 19.45 -16.41 11.49
CA PHE A 230 19.07 -15.07 11.05
C PHE A 230 20.03 -14.00 11.58
N ALA A 231 20.33 -13.97 12.89
CA ALA A 231 21.22 -12.98 13.48
C ALA A 231 22.65 -13.04 12.91
N GLN A 232 23.16 -14.24 12.61
CA GLN A 232 24.47 -14.42 11.97
C GLN A 232 24.47 -13.87 10.54
N THR A 233 23.45 -14.19 9.75
CA THR A 233 23.27 -13.67 8.40
C THR A 233 23.07 -12.16 8.43
N PHE A 234 22.27 -11.64 9.34
CA PHE A 234 22.03 -10.22 9.52
C PHE A 234 23.33 -9.47 9.85
N LYS A 235 24.14 -9.99 10.79
CA LYS A 235 25.45 -9.43 11.11
C LYS A 235 26.36 -9.39 9.88
N ARG A 236 26.37 -10.45 9.09
CA ARG A 236 27.16 -10.55 7.85
C ARG A 236 26.68 -9.55 6.79
N LEU A 237 25.38 -9.44 6.56
CA LEU A 237 24.80 -8.49 5.60
C LEU A 237 25.00 -7.04 6.04
N THR A 238 25.02 -6.76 7.34
CA THR A 238 25.13 -5.38 7.85
C THR A 238 26.53 -5.02 8.32
N ASN A 239 27.54 -5.87 8.08
CA ASN A 239 28.90 -5.70 8.59
C ASN A 239 28.96 -5.42 10.11
N GLY A 240 27.96 -5.89 10.86
CA GLY A 240 27.87 -5.66 12.31
C GLY A 240 27.65 -4.19 12.72
N VAL A 241 27.19 -3.30 11.84
CA VAL A 241 27.06 -1.86 12.17
C VAL A 241 26.12 -1.56 13.35
N LEU A 242 25.22 -2.48 13.72
CA LEU A 242 24.33 -2.36 14.88
C LEU A 242 24.77 -3.18 16.10
N GLU A 243 25.98 -3.72 16.12
CA GLU A 243 26.49 -4.52 17.23
C GLU A 243 26.60 -3.68 18.52
N GLY A 244 25.98 -4.18 19.60
CA GLY A 244 25.92 -3.51 20.90
C GLY A 244 24.82 -2.46 21.05
N LEU A 245 23.87 -2.36 20.10
CA LEU A 245 22.65 -1.57 20.26
C LEU A 245 21.77 -2.14 21.39
N ASP A 246 21.20 -1.28 22.25
CA ASP A 246 20.11 -1.70 23.14
C ASP A 246 18.83 -1.81 22.31
N TRP A 247 18.25 -3.00 22.26
CA TRP A 247 17.04 -3.26 21.46
C TRP A 247 15.74 -2.89 22.17
N ASN A 248 15.80 -2.39 23.41
CA ASN A 248 14.61 -1.83 24.06
C ASN A 248 14.02 -0.70 23.21
N ASN A 249 12.71 -0.78 22.97
CA ASN A 249 11.92 0.22 22.25
C ASN A 249 12.33 0.45 20.78
N VAL A 250 13.11 -0.47 20.18
CA VAL A 250 13.53 -0.38 18.78
C VAL A 250 13.48 -1.74 18.09
N VAL A 251 12.97 -1.76 16.86
CA VAL A 251 12.90 -2.97 16.01
C VAL A 251 13.30 -2.65 14.58
N ILE A 252 13.87 -3.62 13.88
CA ILE A 252 14.04 -3.56 12.43
C ILE A 252 12.87 -4.26 11.78
N CYS A 253 12.25 -3.67 10.77
CA CYS A 253 11.06 -4.23 10.15
C CYS A 253 11.18 -4.28 8.61
N GLY A 254 10.21 -4.94 7.98
CA GLY A 254 9.98 -4.79 6.55
C GLY A 254 10.96 -5.55 5.66
N GLY A 255 11.40 -4.90 4.58
CA GLY A 255 12.08 -5.55 3.46
C GLY A 255 13.41 -6.20 3.82
N MET A 256 14.17 -5.62 4.75
CA MET A 256 15.47 -6.15 5.20
C MET A 256 15.32 -7.45 5.99
N VAL A 257 14.28 -7.56 6.82
CA VAL A 257 14.02 -8.78 7.60
C VAL A 257 13.66 -9.91 6.63
N LEU A 258 12.77 -9.67 5.67
CA LEU A 258 12.44 -10.66 4.63
C LEU A 258 13.66 -11.03 3.76
N ALA A 259 14.50 -10.05 3.40
CA ALA A 259 15.71 -10.31 2.62
C ALA A 259 16.71 -11.18 3.39
N THR A 260 16.94 -10.87 4.67
CA THR A 260 17.81 -11.67 5.55
C THR A 260 17.25 -13.08 5.76
N MET A 261 15.94 -13.20 5.96
CA MET A 261 15.22 -14.46 6.05
C MET A 261 15.47 -15.36 4.85
N ARG A 262 15.60 -14.79 3.65
CA ARG A 262 15.81 -15.54 2.39
C ARG A 262 17.26 -15.71 1.98
N CYS A 263 18.20 -15.04 2.64
CA CYS A 263 19.59 -15.04 2.23
C CYS A 263 20.30 -16.26 2.83
N LEU A 264 20.43 -17.34 2.05
CA LEU A 264 21.05 -18.59 2.50
C LEU A 264 22.50 -18.73 2.03
N SER A 265 22.88 -18.01 0.97
CA SER A 265 24.21 -18.05 0.36
C SER A 265 24.87 -16.66 0.24
N GLU A 266 26.15 -16.64 -0.14
CA GLU A 266 26.86 -15.40 -0.48
C GLU A 266 26.35 -14.77 -1.79
N GLU A 267 25.85 -15.58 -2.73
CA GLU A 267 25.25 -15.10 -3.99
C GLU A 267 23.95 -14.34 -3.72
N ASP A 268 23.09 -14.86 -2.83
CA ASP A 268 21.88 -14.16 -2.37
C ASP A 268 22.21 -12.83 -1.70
N SER A 269 23.41 -12.71 -1.12
CA SER A 269 23.82 -11.50 -0.42
C SER A 269 23.99 -10.31 -1.37
N LYS A 270 24.42 -10.58 -2.61
CA LYS A 270 24.54 -9.56 -3.66
C LYS A 270 23.16 -9.06 -4.09
N ALA A 271 22.18 -9.95 -4.22
CA ALA A 271 20.79 -9.60 -4.53
C ALA A 271 20.10 -8.77 -3.42
N CYS A 272 20.68 -8.75 -2.21
CA CYS A 272 20.15 -8.02 -1.06
C CYS A 272 20.84 -6.67 -0.78
N ILE A 273 21.81 -6.23 -1.60
CA ILE A 273 22.62 -5.01 -1.33
C ILE A 273 21.75 -3.74 -1.28
N ASP A 274 20.74 -3.65 -2.13
CA ASP A 274 19.92 -2.43 -2.28
C ASP A 274 18.83 -2.27 -1.20
N SER A 275 18.76 -3.20 -0.23
CA SER A 275 17.76 -3.14 0.83
C SER A 275 18.22 -2.30 2.02
N ASP A 276 17.52 -1.18 2.23
CA ASP A 276 17.70 -0.30 3.39
C ASP A 276 17.27 -0.99 4.69
N ILE A 277 17.91 -0.59 5.80
CA ILE A 277 17.58 -1.05 7.15
C ILE A 277 16.55 -0.10 7.76
N ASP A 278 15.28 -0.51 7.76
CA ASP A 278 14.18 0.27 8.34
C ASP A 278 14.09 0.04 9.86
N LEU A 279 14.53 1.04 10.65
CA LEU A 279 14.44 1.06 12.11
C LEU A 279 13.18 1.81 12.58
N TRP A 280 12.44 1.18 13.48
CA TRP A 280 11.24 1.73 14.10
C TRP A 280 11.45 1.87 15.60
N ILE A 281 11.07 3.04 16.13
CA ILE A 281 11.05 3.31 17.57
C ILE A 281 9.60 3.24 18.05
N TYR A 282 9.36 2.57 19.18
CA TYR A 282 8.02 2.39 19.74
C TYR A 282 8.00 2.53 21.26
N GLY A 283 6.85 2.89 21.82
CA GLY A 283 6.62 2.96 23.27
C GLY A 283 7.38 4.07 24.00
N LEU A 284 7.96 5.03 23.28
CA LEU A 284 8.65 6.21 23.82
C LEU A 284 7.84 7.47 23.53
N ASN A 285 8.14 8.57 24.23
CA ASN A 285 7.69 9.91 23.82
C ASN A 285 8.71 10.56 22.86
N PRO A 286 8.41 11.70 22.21
CA PRO A 286 9.33 12.34 21.26
C PRO A 286 10.72 12.68 21.82
N GLU A 287 10.82 13.12 23.08
CA GLU A 287 12.12 13.45 23.70
C GLU A 287 12.98 12.21 23.89
N GLU A 288 12.39 11.14 24.42
CA GLU A 288 13.02 9.83 24.58
C GLU A 288 13.40 9.22 23.22
N ALA A 289 12.52 9.32 22.23
CA ALA A 289 12.80 8.84 20.88
C ALA A 289 13.97 9.61 20.23
N ASN A 290 14.08 10.92 20.47
CA ASN A 290 15.23 11.71 20.04
C ASN A 290 16.54 11.30 20.74
N LYS A 291 16.48 10.86 22.00
CA LYS A 291 17.63 10.24 22.69
C LYS A 291 17.98 8.88 22.06
N LYS A 292 16.97 8.07 21.72
CA LYS A 292 17.15 6.77 21.08
C LYS A 292 17.79 6.89 19.70
N ILE A 293 17.43 7.91 18.90
CA ILE A 293 18.10 8.23 17.64
C ILE A 293 19.60 8.48 17.84
N ARG A 294 19.99 9.25 18.86
CA ARG A 294 21.40 9.51 19.14
C ARG A 294 22.14 8.24 19.56
N GLU A 295 21.50 7.38 20.35
CA GLU A 295 22.06 6.08 20.71
C GLU A 295 22.33 5.22 19.47
N ILE A 296 21.33 5.09 18.58
CA ILE A 296 21.44 4.36 17.31
C ILE A 296 22.60 4.93 16.47
N TYR A 297 22.66 6.25 16.31
CA TYR A 297 23.72 6.92 15.57
C TYR A 297 25.11 6.62 16.18
N ASN A 298 25.24 6.72 17.49
CA ASN A 298 26.52 6.50 18.18
C ASN A 298 27.01 5.05 18.02
N VAL A 299 26.11 4.07 18.08
CA VAL A 299 26.43 2.65 17.84
C VAL A 299 26.88 2.46 16.40
N TRP A 300 26.09 2.96 15.44
CA TRP A 300 26.41 2.89 14.01
C TRP A 300 27.77 3.52 13.69
N TRP A 301 27.98 4.76 14.12
CA TRP A 301 29.22 5.51 13.92
C TRP A 301 30.44 4.79 14.49
N ARG A 302 30.33 4.28 15.73
CA ARG A 302 31.41 3.55 16.38
C ARG A 302 31.80 2.28 15.62
N ASN A 303 30.81 1.55 15.12
CA ASN A 303 31.02 0.27 14.46
C ASN A 303 31.49 0.43 13.00
N LEU A 304 31.16 1.55 12.35
CA LEU A 304 31.55 1.86 10.99
C LEU A 304 33.06 2.17 10.85
N GLY A 305 33.65 2.78 11.88
CA GLY A 305 35.07 3.13 11.94
C GLY A 305 35.41 4.50 11.33
N PRO A 306 36.56 5.09 11.70
CA PRO A 306 36.89 6.50 11.40
C PRO A 306 37.23 6.79 9.94
N GLU A 307 37.56 5.76 9.15
CA GLU A 307 37.96 5.89 7.74
C GLU A 307 36.77 6.10 6.79
N ARG A 308 35.56 5.80 7.25
CA ARG A 308 34.34 5.86 6.44
C ARG A 308 33.75 7.26 6.44
N LYS A 309 33.34 7.73 5.26
CA LYS A 309 32.54 8.96 5.15
C LYS A 309 31.14 8.69 5.70
N ILE A 310 30.57 9.70 6.34
CA ILE A 310 29.20 9.66 6.85
C ILE A 310 28.41 10.87 6.40
N MET A 311 27.11 10.67 6.27
CA MET A 311 26.14 11.73 6.08
C MET A 311 24.84 11.30 6.75
N VAL A 312 24.20 12.24 7.45
CA VAL A 312 22.87 12.08 8.00
C VAL A 312 21.91 12.93 7.21
N MET A 313 20.94 12.29 6.58
CA MET A 313 19.85 12.94 5.86
C MET A 313 18.58 12.95 6.70
N LYS A 314 17.82 14.04 6.66
CA LYS A 314 16.51 14.14 7.31
C LYS A 314 15.49 14.76 6.37
N ASN A 315 14.35 14.11 6.24
CA ASN A 315 13.13 14.62 5.62
C ASN A 315 11.98 14.54 6.62
N ALA A 316 10.74 14.83 6.19
CA ALA A 316 9.58 14.88 7.07
C ALA A 316 9.13 13.51 7.64
N LYS A 317 9.68 12.39 7.13
CA LYS A 317 9.24 11.03 7.47
C LYS A 317 10.35 10.13 7.99
N THR A 318 11.59 10.37 7.57
CA THR A 318 12.74 9.52 7.91
C THR A 318 13.98 10.36 8.23
N LEU A 319 14.81 9.80 9.11
CA LEU A 319 16.19 10.18 9.30
C LEU A 319 17.06 9.03 8.80
N THR A 320 17.86 9.28 7.76
CA THR A 320 18.64 8.26 7.07
C THR A 320 20.13 8.45 7.34
N LEU A 321 20.78 7.41 7.85
CA LEU A 321 22.23 7.33 8.01
C LEU A 321 22.84 6.71 6.76
N VAL A 322 23.77 7.42 6.13
CA VAL A 322 24.41 7.05 4.86
C VAL A 322 25.92 6.98 5.06
N SER A 323 26.53 5.92 4.53
CA SER A 323 28.00 5.79 4.44
C SER A 323 28.43 5.48 3.00
N ASN A 324 29.69 5.07 2.79
CA ASN A 324 30.20 4.66 1.49
C ASN A 324 29.47 3.41 1.00
N TYR A 325 29.20 3.32 -0.31
CA TYR A 325 28.80 2.06 -0.91
C TYR A 325 29.88 0.97 -0.65
N PRO A 326 29.50 -0.30 -0.34
CA PRO A 326 28.15 -0.86 -0.27
C PRO A 326 27.54 -0.90 1.15
N GLU A 327 27.98 -0.04 2.09
CA GLU A 327 27.44 -0.02 3.45
C GLU A 327 25.96 0.39 3.43
N ARG A 328 25.08 -0.51 3.89
CA ARG A 328 23.63 -0.30 3.83
C ARG A 328 23.20 0.96 4.57
N ARG A 329 22.28 1.71 3.97
CA ARG A 329 21.63 2.85 4.62
C ARG A 329 20.75 2.38 5.76
N ILE A 330 20.72 3.16 6.84
CA ILE A 330 19.81 2.94 7.96
C ILE A 330 18.76 4.03 7.94
N GLN A 331 17.50 3.67 7.74
CA GLN A 331 16.36 4.59 7.77
C GLN A 331 15.64 4.48 9.11
N ILE A 332 15.76 5.51 9.94
CA ILE A 332 14.95 5.64 11.15
C ILE A 332 13.61 6.27 10.78
N ILE A 333 12.51 5.55 11.02
CA ILE A 333 11.16 6.00 10.66
C ILE A 333 10.61 6.94 11.75
N LEU A 334 10.25 8.17 11.35
CA LEU A 334 9.75 9.23 12.24
C LEU A 334 8.23 9.10 12.46
N LYS A 335 7.81 7.95 12.98
CA LYS A 335 6.41 7.67 13.29
C LYS A 335 6.31 6.97 14.65
N MET A 336 5.52 7.54 15.54
CA MET A 336 5.24 6.98 16.85
C MET A 336 4.37 5.74 16.73
N ALA A 337 4.76 4.70 17.44
CA ALA A 337 3.97 3.50 17.66
C ALA A 337 4.01 3.18 19.15
N LYS A 338 2.91 2.67 19.71
CA LYS A 338 2.81 2.34 21.14
C LYS A 338 3.45 0.98 21.46
N SER A 339 3.51 0.08 20.48
CA SER A 339 4.01 -1.30 20.62
C SER A 339 4.70 -1.76 19.34
N GLU A 340 5.49 -2.84 19.44
CA GLU A 340 6.05 -3.57 18.30
C GLU A 340 4.94 -4.02 17.33
N VAL A 341 3.80 -4.46 17.87
CA VAL A 341 2.66 -4.88 17.06
C VAL A 341 2.02 -3.73 16.29
N GLU A 342 1.90 -2.53 16.86
CA GLU A 342 1.38 -1.37 16.12
C GLU A 342 2.28 -1.01 14.93
N VAL A 343 3.61 -1.20 15.06
CA VAL A 343 4.54 -1.07 13.93
C VAL A 343 4.19 -2.09 12.83
N LEU A 344 4.03 -3.37 13.18
CA LEU A 344 3.73 -4.44 12.22
C LEU A 344 2.35 -4.31 11.56
N LEU A 345 1.36 -3.83 12.31
CA LEU A 345 0.02 -3.50 11.82
C LEU A 345 0.02 -2.31 10.85
N GLY A 346 1.11 -1.54 10.80
CA GLY A 346 1.29 -0.44 9.86
C GLY A 346 1.76 -0.85 8.47
N PHE A 347 2.14 -2.12 8.25
CA PHE A 347 2.59 -2.61 6.94
C PHE A 347 1.43 -2.91 6.00
N ASP A 348 1.60 -2.55 4.73
CA ASP A 348 0.59 -2.68 3.67
C ASP A 348 0.52 -4.09 3.06
N LEU A 349 1.65 -4.79 2.98
CA LEU A 349 1.75 -6.14 2.41
C LEU A 349 2.08 -7.17 3.49
N ASP A 350 1.42 -8.33 3.43
CA ASP A 350 1.59 -9.39 4.42
C ASP A 350 3.02 -9.94 4.55
N PRO A 351 3.78 -10.23 3.48
CA PRO A 351 5.11 -10.82 3.61
C PRO A 351 6.16 -9.89 4.23
N CYS A 352 5.83 -8.62 4.50
CA CYS A 352 6.73 -7.68 5.17
C CYS A 352 6.29 -7.30 6.58
N ALA A 353 5.20 -7.88 7.10
CA ALA A 353 4.69 -7.65 8.44
C ALA A 353 5.42 -8.51 9.50
N MET A 354 6.75 -8.35 9.54
CA MET A 354 7.69 -9.02 10.45
C MET A 354 8.76 -8.05 10.93
N CYS A 355 9.37 -8.36 12.07
CA CYS A 355 10.46 -7.59 12.65
C CYS A 355 11.54 -8.45 13.30
N TRP A 356 12.70 -7.84 13.50
CA TRP A 356 13.79 -8.30 14.35
C TRP A 356 13.92 -7.36 15.55
N ASN A 357 13.80 -7.90 16.75
CA ASN A 357 13.85 -7.15 18.01
C ASN A 357 15.19 -7.30 18.76
N GLY A 358 16.25 -7.71 18.07
CA GLY A 358 17.56 -7.99 18.68
C GLY A 358 17.73 -9.39 19.27
N LYS A 359 16.64 -10.13 19.44
CA LYS A 359 16.64 -11.47 20.02
C LYS A 359 16.05 -12.52 19.07
N GLU A 360 14.89 -12.23 18.51
CA GLU A 360 14.13 -13.16 17.67
C GLU A 360 13.43 -12.45 16.52
N VAL A 361 13.14 -13.20 15.46
CA VAL A 361 12.31 -12.74 14.35
C VAL A 361 10.85 -13.00 14.70
N ARG A 362 10.06 -11.94 14.82
CA ARG A 362 8.62 -12.01 15.12
C ARG A 362 7.79 -11.53 13.96
N MET A 363 6.60 -12.09 13.81
CA MET A 363 5.73 -11.76 12.69
C MET A 363 4.25 -11.81 13.07
N LEU A 364 3.44 -11.02 12.34
CA LEU A 364 1.99 -11.13 12.44
C LEU A 364 1.52 -12.45 11.79
N PRO A 365 0.41 -13.04 12.26
CA PRO A 365 -0.17 -14.25 11.65
C PRO A 365 -0.38 -14.15 10.13
N ARG A 366 -0.76 -12.98 9.62
CA ARG A 366 -0.88 -12.73 8.16
C ARG A 366 0.43 -12.91 7.41
N CYS A 367 1.55 -12.54 8.04
CA CYS A 367 2.88 -12.69 7.46
C CYS A 367 3.25 -14.17 7.40
N ALA A 368 3.08 -14.90 8.51
CA ALA A 368 3.32 -16.34 8.55
C ALA A 368 2.50 -17.09 7.47
N ARG A 369 1.21 -16.75 7.34
CA ARG A 369 0.34 -17.25 6.27
C ARG A 369 0.85 -16.86 4.89
N ALA A 370 1.31 -15.63 4.68
CA ALA A 370 1.78 -15.16 3.37
C ALA A 370 3.10 -15.80 2.95
N LEU A 371 3.98 -16.16 3.89
CA LEU A 371 5.20 -16.92 3.61
C LEU A 371 4.86 -18.33 3.09
N GLU A 372 3.93 -19.01 3.76
CA GLU A 372 3.41 -20.34 3.40
C GLU A 372 2.65 -20.35 2.07
N THR A 373 1.72 -19.42 1.90
CA THR A 373 0.84 -19.41 0.73
C THR A 373 1.44 -18.64 -0.43
N GLY A 374 2.38 -17.73 -0.21
CA GLY A 374 2.90 -16.85 -1.26
C GLY A 374 1.92 -15.79 -1.73
N TYR A 375 0.90 -15.44 -0.92
CA TYR A 375 -0.05 -14.38 -1.24
C TYR A 375 -0.18 -13.36 -0.11
N THR A 376 -0.37 -12.10 -0.47
CA THR A 376 -1.02 -11.12 0.40
C THR A 376 -2.53 -11.26 0.27
N ALA A 377 -3.25 -11.35 1.39
CA ALA A 377 -4.71 -11.32 1.39
C ALA A 377 -5.21 -9.90 1.13
N PHE A 378 -6.03 -9.74 0.09
CA PHE A 378 -6.52 -8.44 -0.33
C PHE A 378 -7.54 -7.87 0.66
N THR A 379 -7.34 -6.61 1.03
CA THR A 379 -8.31 -5.78 1.74
C THR A 379 -8.36 -4.41 1.09
N MET A 380 -9.43 -3.65 1.34
CA MET A 380 -9.52 -2.30 0.80
C MET A 380 -8.51 -1.33 1.43
N ASP A 381 -7.81 -1.72 2.49
CA ASP A 381 -6.67 -0.97 3.01
C ASP A 381 -5.45 -1.01 2.06
N LEU A 382 -5.33 -2.01 1.17
CA LEU A 382 -4.32 -2.02 0.10
C LEU A 382 -4.61 -0.97 -0.99
N VAL A 383 -5.84 -0.44 -1.04
CA VAL A 383 -6.28 0.52 -2.06
C VAL A 383 -6.41 1.93 -1.48
N TYR A 384 -7.00 2.02 -0.29
CA TYR A 384 -7.30 3.28 0.36
C TYR A 384 -6.35 3.59 1.51
N GLY A 385 -5.45 2.68 1.88
CA GLY A 385 -4.63 2.81 3.08
C GLY A 385 -5.43 2.57 4.35
N HIS A 386 -4.71 2.33 5.45
CA HIS A 386 -5.34 2.04 6.73
C HIS A 386 -5.99 3.32 7.31
N HIS A 387 -7.21 3.23 7.83
CA HIS A 387 -7.95 4.35 8.44
C HIS A 387 -7.23 4.96 9.68
N LEU A 388 -6.28 4.23 10.27
CA LEU A 388 -5.36 4.68 11.34
C LEU A 388 -3.88 4.78 10.90
N GLY A 389 -3.61 4.68 9.60
CA GLY A 389 -2.25 4.66 9.05
C GLY A 389 -2.10 5.61 7.87
N ASP A 390 -1.44 6.74 8.10
CA ASP A 390 -1.32 7.87 7.17
C ASP A 390 -0.34 7.61 5.99
N ARG A 391 -0.31 6.40 5.43
CA ARG A 391 0.49 6.08 4.23
C ARG A 391 -0.43 5.61 3.12
N ARG A 392 -0.60 6.46 2.09
CA ARG A 392 -1.43 6.19 0.90
C ARG A 392 -0.69 6.40 -0.43
N ALA A 393 0.60 6.72 -0.43
CA ALA A 393 1.38 6.90 -1.65
C ALA A 393 2.27 5.68 -1.92
N THR A 394 2.27 5.17 -3.16
CA THR A 394 3.12 4.07 -3.72
C THR A 394 2.69 2.61 -3.54
N GLN A 395 1.40 2.32 -3.28
CA GLN A 395 0.92 0.93 -3.09
C GLN A 395 1.11 0.04 -4.33
N GLU A 396 0.86 0.54 -5.55
CA GLU A 396 1.04 -0.25 -6.79
C GLU A 396 2.45 -0.85 -6.91
N ILE A 397 3.48 -0.04 -6.72
CA ILE A 397 4.84 -0.47 -7.03
C ILE A 397 5.38 -1.37 -5.92
N ARG A 398 4.89 -1.20 -4.69
CA ARG A 398 5.16 -2.15 -3.62
C ARG A 398 4.52 -3.49 -3.93
N VAL A 399 3.25 -3.53 -4.37
CA VAL A 399 2.62 -4.78 -4.84
C VAL A 399 3.50 -5.44 -5.92
N LEU A 400 3.97 -4.68 -6.90
CA LEU A 400 4.81 -5.18 -7.99
C LEU A 400 6.20 -5.65 -7.51
N LYS A 401 6.83 -4.91 -6.59
CA LYS A 401 8.12 -5.27 -5.99
C LYS A 401 8.04 -6.58 -5.21
N TYR A 402 6.93 -6.85 -4.53
CA TYR A 402 6.75 -8.11 -3.80
C TYR A 402 6.25 -9.24 -4.72
N ALA A 403 5.51 -8.92 -5.78
CA ALA A 403 5.21 -9.86 -6.87
C ALA A 403 6.48 -10.41 -7.50
N SER A 404 7.45 -9.55 -7.85
CA SER A 404 8.75 -10.01 -8.39
C SER A 404 9.61 -10.79 -7.37
N ARG A 405 9.32 -10.65 -6.07
CA ARG A 405 9.92 -11.45 -4.99
C ARG A 405 9.18 -12.78 -4.76
N GLY A 406 8.17 -13.09 -5.57
CA GLY A 406 7.42 -14.34 -5.50
C GLY A 406 6.15 -14.29 -4.67
N PHE A 407 5.58 -13.12 -4.39
CA PHE A 407 4.34 -12.97 -3.60
C PHE A 407 3.20 -12.34 -4.41
N GLY A 408 2.16 -13.11 -4.70
CA GLY A 408 0.96 -12.62 -5.41
C GLY A 408 -0.05 -11.93 -4.50
N ILE A 409 -1.21 -11.62 -5.08
CA ILE A 409 -2.39 -11.13 -4.35
C ILE A 409 -3.50 -12.19 -4.41
N LEU A 410 -4.20 -12.43 -3.30
CA LEU A 410 -5.39 -13.27 -3.23
C LEU A 410 -6.58 -12.44 -2.74
N ILE A 411 -7.67 -12.42 -3.52
CA ILE A 411 -8.96 -11.85 -3.15
C ILE A 411 -9.85 -12.97 -2.59
N PRO A 412 -10.23 -12.90 -1.29
CA PRO A 412 -11.01 -13.96 -0.67
C PRO A 412 -12.40 -14.11 -1.27
N ALA A 413 -12.87 -15.35 -1.40
CA ALA A 413 -14.24 -15.68 -1.81
C ALA A 413 -15.28 -15.02 -0.91
N SER A 414 -15.00 -14.93 0.40
CA SER A 414 -15.89 -14.28 1.37
C SER A 414 -16.15 -12.80 1.06
N LEU A 415 -15.17 -12.09 0.47
CA LEU A 415 -15.34 -10.72 0.00
C LEU A 415 -16.06 -10.67 -1.34
N MET A 416 -15.64 -11.48 -2.31
CA MET A 416 -16.24 -11.51 -3.65
C MET A 416 -17.74 -11.86 -3.59
N ASN A 417 -18.14 -12.81 -2.73
CA ASN A 417 -19.53 -13.26 -2.60
C ASN A 417 -20.49 -12.16 -2.10
N THR A 418 -19.96 -11.05 -1.58
CA THR A 418 -20.76 -9.87 -1.19
C THR A 418 -21.09 -8.96 -2.37
N LEU A 419 -20.43 -9.16 -3.51
CA LEU A 419 -20.47 -8.28 -4.66
C LEU A 419 -21.59 -8.69 -5.63
N THR A 420 -22.38 -7.71 -6.06
CA THR A 420 -23.23 -7.79 -7.24
C THR A 420 -22.97 -6.53 -8.07
N VAL A 421 -22.54 -6.71 -9.33
CA VAL A 421 -22.24 -5.61 -10.24
C VAL A 421 -23.26 -5.60 -11.36
N ASP A 422 -23.97 -4.48 -11.47
CA ASP A 422 -24.73 -4.13 -12.65
C ASP A 422 -23.80 -3.39 -13.62
N PHE A 423 -23.44 -4.07 -14.71
CA PHE A 423 -22.49 -3.54 -15.69
C PHE A 423 -23.06 -2.33 -16.44
N ASP A 424 -24.38 -2.18 -16.50
CA ASP A 424 -25.02 -1.00 -17.08
C ASP A 424 -24.99 0.20 -16.12
N ALA A 425 -24.90 -0.06 -14.81
CA ALA A 425 -24.77 0.95 -13.78
C ALA A 425 -23.31 1.33 -13.47
N ARG A 426 -22.32 0.63 -14.05
CA ARG A 426 -20.91 1.02 -13.93
C ARG A 426 -20.72 2.42 -14.51
N LYS A 427 -19.88 3.23 -13.86
CA LYS A 427 -19.69 4.64 -14.22
C LYS A 427 -18.23 4.95 -14.50
N PRO A 428 -17.96 5.84 -15.46
CA PRO A 428 -16.61 6.37 -15.62
C PRO A 428 -16.25 7.11 -14.34
N LYS A 429 -15.06 6.87 -13.79
CA LYS A 429 -14.61 7.68 -12.64
C LYS A 429 -14.36 9.10 -13.11
N THR A 430 -15.22 10.04 -12.73
CA THR A 430 -15.10 11.45 -13.11
C THR A 430 -13.80 12.02 -12.58
N PRO A 431 -12.90 12.56 -13.42
CA PRO A 431 -11.74 13.24 -12.94
C PRO A 431 -12.19 14.45 -12.10
N SER A 432 -11.42 14.72 -11.07
CA SER A 432 -11.49 15.89 -10.18
C SER A 432 -11.22 17.24 -10.88
N CYS A 433 -11.20 17.28 -12.22
CA CYS A 433 -10.90 18.45 -13.04
C CYS A 433 -11.94 18.57 -14.18
N PRO A 434 -12.36 19.79 -14.59
CA PRO A 434 -13.33 19.98 -15.66
C PRO A 434 -12.85 19.36 -16.98
N GLN A 435 -13.68 18.54 -17.59
CA GLN A 435 -13.42 18.00 -18.93
C GLN A 435 -13.53 19.11 -20.00
N ALA A 436 -12.73 18.98 -21.07
CA ALA A 436 -13.05 19.61 -22.34
C ALA A 436 -14.39 19.04 -22.84
N TYR A 437 -15.31 19.92 -23.26
CA TYR A 437 -16.64 19.56 -23.75
C TYR A 437 -16.56 18.55 -24.90
N TYR A 438 -16.77 17.28 -24.60
CA TYR A 438 -17.06 16.29 -25.63
C TYR A 438 -18.48 16.56 -26.14
N ARG A 439 -18.61 17.32 -27.23
CA ARG A 439 -19.88 17.42 -27.98
C ARG A 439 -20.17 16.04 -28.56
N GLY A 440 -21.03 15.30 -27.88
CA GLY A 440 -21.40 13.96 -28.24
C GLY A 440 -21.94 13.82 -29.65
N ARG A 441 -21.34 12.87 -30.39
CA ARG A 441 -22.09 11.94 -31.25
C ARG A 441 -22.89 10.91 -30.41
N TYR A 442 -23.28 11.23 -29.17
CA TYR A 442 -23.92 10.33 -28.19
C TYR A 442 -25.41 10.06 -28.48
N GLY A 443 -25.90 10.31 -29.69
CA GLY A 443 -27.34 10.25 -30.03
C GLY A 443 -27.75 9.18 -31.04
N ARG A 444 -26.87 8.26 -31.45
CA ARG A 444 -27.17 7.32 -32.56
C ARG A 444 -27.35 5.85 -32.21
N TYR A 445 -27.03 5.42 -30.99
CA TYR A 445 -27.25 4.02 -30.58
C TYR A 445 -28.49 3.96 -29.68
N GLY A 446 -29.62 3.53 -30.25
CA GLY A 446 -30.83 3.26 -29.47
C GLY A 446 -30.56 2.15 -28.46
N ASN A 447 -31.02 2.29 -27.22
CA ASN A 447 -30.87 1.29 -26.15
C ASN A 447 -31.43 -0.09 -26.57
N PRO A 448 -30.60 -1.15 -26.75
CA PRO A 448 -31.10 -2.50 -26.94
C PRO A 448 -30.84 -3.36 -25.69
N HIS A 449 -31.95 -3.68 -25.01
CA HIS A 449 -32.33 -4.88 -24.25
C HIS A 449 -31.32 -5.64 -23.35
N GLY A 450 -31.73 -5.84 -22.09
CA GLY A 450 -31.15 -6.79 -21.12
C GLY A 450 -30.24 -6.13 -20.08
N ARG A 451 -30.54 -6.30 -18.79
CA ARG A 451 -29.71 -5.84 -17.67
C ARG A 451 -28.58 -6.84 -17.45
N ILE A 452 -27.32 -6.43 -17.60
CA ILE A 452 -26.15 -7.31 -17.39
C ILE A 452 -25.72 -7.25 -15.93
N VAL A 453 -26.13 -8.24 -15.14
CA VAL A 453 -25.78 -8.36 -13.73
C VAL A 453 -25.01 -9.64 -13.49
N TYR A 454 -23.80 -9.52 -12.92
CA TYR A 454 -23.06 -10.65 -12.40
C TYR A 454 -22.75 -10.43 -10.92
N SER A 455 -22.60 -11.52 -10.18
CA SER A 455 -22.24 -11.51 -8.77
C SER A 455 -20.98 -12.33 -8.52
N GLY A 456 -20.40 -12.18 -7.34
CA GLY A 456 -19.31 -13.04 -6.88
C GLY A 456 -18.07 -13.00 -7.77
N LYS A 457 -17.41 -14.16 -7.85
CA LYS A 457 -16.22 -14.39 -8.67
C LYS A 457 -16.47 -14.13 -10.17
N LYS A 458 -17.69 -14.41 -10.66
CA LYS A 458 -18.06 -14.17 -12.07
C LYS A 458 -17.97 -12.68 -12.43
N ALA A 459 -18.45 -11.78 -11.58
CA ALA A 459 -18.29 -10.33 -11.78
C ALA A 459 -16.81 -9.90 -11.82
N VAL A 460 -16.00 -10.43 -10.91
CA VAL A 460 -14.56 -10.16 -10.81
C VAL A 460 -13.84 -10.62 -12.08
N LYS A 461 -14.05 -11.87 -12.52
CA LYS A 461 -13.39 -12.41 -13.73
C LYS A 461 -13.77 -11.65 -14.99
N ARG A 462 -15.02 -11.21 -15.13
CA ARG A 462 -15.44 -10.40 -16.29
C ARG A 462 -14.65 -9.09 -16.38
N ILE A 463 -14.50 -8.37 -15.28
CA ILE A 463 -13.74 -7.09 -15.26
C ILE A 463 -12.25 -7.35 -15.49
N ALA A 464 -11.68 -8.38 -14.85
CA ALA A 464 -10.29 -8.77 -15.06
C ALA A 464 -9.99 -9.14 -16.52
N PHE A 465 -10.89 -9.88 -17.17
CA PHE A 465 -10.77 -10.23 -18.58
C PHE A 465 -10.79 -9.00 -19.48
N LEU A 466 -11.74 -8.08 -19.26
CA LEU A 466 -11.81 -6.82 -20.03
C LEU A 466 -10.52 -6.00 -19.89
N ALA A 467 -9.95 -5.95 -18.69
CA ALA A 467 -8.67 -5.30 -18.44
C ALA A 467 -7.52 -5.97 -19.21
N GLN A 468 -7.43 -7.30 -19.16
CA GLN A 468 -6.40 -8.07 -19.86
C GLN A 468 -6.52 -7.95 -21.39
N ASP A 469 -7.73 -8.11 -21.92
CA ASP A 469 -8.01 -7.98 -23.36
C ASP A 469 -7.65 -6.58 -23.87
N MET A 470 -7.91 -5.53 -23.09
CA MET A 470 -7.48 -4.18 -23.44
C MET A 470 -5.96 -4.10 -23.62
N ILE A 471 -5.19 -4.59 -22.63
CA ILE A 471 -3.72 -4.57 -22.69
C ILE A 471 -3.21 -5.37 -23.88
N HIS A 472 -3.85 -6.52 -24.14
CA HIS A 472 -3.53 -7.35 -25.28
C HIS A 472 -3.73 -6.58 -26.60
N ARG A 473 -4.90 -5.94 -26.79
CA ARG A 473 -5.16 -5.10 -27.97
C ARG A 473 -4.22 -3.93 -28.10
N PHE A 474 -3.86 -3.32 -26.97
CA PHE A 474 -3.03 -2.14 -26.93
C PHE A 474 -1.57 -2.43 -27.33
N TYR A 475 -0.99 -3.53 -26.83
CA TYR A 475 0.43 -3.84 -27.03
C TYR A 475 0.70 -5.01 -27.97
N LEU A 476 -0.25 -5.90 -28.21
CA LEU A 476 0.01 -7.19 -28.84
C LEU A 476 -0.91 -7.44 -30.05
N GLY A 477 -1.85 -6.52 -30.32
CA GLY A 477 -2.72 -6.55 -31.49
C GLY A 477 -4.08 -7.21 -31.23
N SER A 478 -4.81 -7.51 -32.31
CA SER A 478 -6.20 -7.92 -32.26
C SER A 478 -6.45 -9.22 -31.48
N THR A 479 -7.68 -9.35 -30.97
CA THR A 479 -8.18 -10.47 -30.16
C THR A 479 -9.49 -10.98 -30.73
N PRO A 480 -9.98 -12.17 -30.31
CA PRO A 480 -11.31 -12.64 -30.69
C PRO A 480 -12.42 -11.62 -30.39
N LEU A 481 -12.25 -10.78 -29.35
CA LEU A 481 -13.19 -9.72 -29.00
C LEU A 481 -13.16 -8.55 -29.99
N SER A 482 -12.03 -8.32 -30.67
CA SER A 482 -11.85 -7.20 -31.62
C SER A 482 -12.84 -7.28 -32.77
N ALA A 483 -13.09 -8.47 -33.33
CA ALA A 483 -14.06 -8.65 -34.41
C ALA A 483 -15.52 -8.44 -33.96
N LEU A 484 -15.85 -8.89 -32.74
CA LEU A 484 -17.18 -8.73 -32.16
C LEU A 484 -17.51 -7.26 -31.89
N ILE A 485 -16.56 -6.50 -31.33
CA ILE A 485 -16.71 -5.05 -31.12
C ILE A 485 -16.91 -4.33 -32.45
N ARG A 486 -16.10 -4.63 -33.47
CA ARG A 486 -16.24 -4.02 -34.81
C ARG A 486 -17.61 -4.29 -35.43
N ALA A 487 -18.11 -5.52 -35.30
CA ALA A 487 -19.44 -5.89 -35.78
C ALA A 487 -20.56 -5.17 -35.02
N GLU A 488 -20.45 -5.01 -33.70
CA GLU A 488 -21.41 -4.27 -32.87
C GLU A 488 -21.43 -2.77 -33.22
N GLU A 489 -20.27 -2.21 -33.59
CA GLU A 489 -20.13 -0.78 -33.93
C GLU A 489 -20.39 -0.44 -35.41
N GLY A 490 -20.53 -1.47 -36.27
CA GLY A 490 -20.76 -1.28 -37.71
C GLY A 490 -19.52 -0.78 -38.46
N LEU A 491 -18.31 -1.11 -37.97
CA LEU A 491 -17.04 -0.77 -38.60
C LEU A 491 -16.71 -1.77 -39.72
N SER A 492 -16.20 -1.28 -40.86
CA SER A 492 -15.85 -2.10 -42.02
C SER A 492 -14.42 -2.65 -41.93
N ASP A 493 -14.12 -3.75 -42.63
CA ASP A 493 -12.75 -4.28 -42.70
C ASP A 493 -11.78 -3.35 -43.47
N GLU A 494 -12.28 -2.38 -44.25
CA GLU A 494 -11.48 -1.40 -45.00
C GLU A 494 -10.94 -0.26 -44.11
N ASP A 495 -11.50 -0.07 -42.91
CA ASP A 495 -11.01 0.88 -41.90
C ASP A 495 -9.94 0.26 -40.97
N SER A 496 -9.42 -0.92 -41.31
CA SER A 496 -8.48 -1.67 -40.48
C SER A 496 -7.04 -1.19 -40.64
N ASP A 497 -6.48 -0.65 -39.56
CA ASP A 497 -5.05 -0.41 -39.41
C ASP A 497 -4.33 -1.68 -38.89
N ASP A 498 -4.83 -2.87 -39.30
CA ASP A 498 -4.31 -4.20 -38.91
C ASP A 498 -2.86 -4.46 -39.42
N GLY A 499 -2.22 -3.43 -40.00
CA GLY A 499 -0.84 -3.43 -40.49
C GLY A 499 0.11 -2.45 -39.79
N GLU A 500 -0.36 -1.55 -38.92
CA GLU A 500 0.53 -0.65 -38.17
C GLU A 500 0.97 -1.25 -36.81
N PRO A 501 2.25 -1.12 -36.45
CA PRO A 501 2.83 -1.86 -35.34
C PRO A 501 2.21 -1.48 -33.99
N PRO A 502 2.09 -2.44 -33.06
CA PRO A 502 1.50 -2.22 -31.74
C PRO A 502 2.17 -1.06 -31.00
N TYR A 503 1.39 -0.34 -30.19
CA TYR A 503 1.83 0.86 -29.49
C TYR A 503 2.96 0.54 -28.49
N GLY A 504 4.19 0.94 -28.80
CA GLY A 504 5.36 0.69 -27.97
C GLY A 504 6.64 0.83 -28.79
N PHE A 505 7.77 1.07 -28.13
CA PHE A 505 9.05 1.07 -28.84
C PHE A 505 9.52 -0.37 -29.00
N VAL A 506 9.80 -0.79 -30.24
CA VAL A 506 10.42 -2.10 -30.48
C VAL A 506 11.87 -2.01 -30.03
N GLU A 507 12.25 -2.83 -29.06
CA GLU A 507 13.62 -2.92 -28.56
C GLU A 507 14.21 -4.28 -28.95
N SER A 508 15.48 -4.26 -29.34
CA SER A 508 16.27 -5.46 -29.59
C SER A 508 16.87 -5.95 -28.27
N VAL A 509 16.40 -7.10 -27.79
CA VAL A 509 16.95 -7.75 -26.60
C VAL A 509 17.91 -8.85 -27.06
N GLU A 510 19.14 -8.78 -26.57
CA GLU A 510 20.16 -9.81 -26.75
C GLU A 510 19.95 -10.90 -25.69
N GLU A 511 19.54 -12.09 -26.13
CA GLU A 511 19.45 -13.28 -25.28
C GLU A 511 20.56 -14.26 -25.68
N SER A 512 21.09 -14.97 -24.69
CA SER A 512 22.00 -16.09 -24.96
C SER A 512 21.20 -17.17 -25.70
N ASP A 513 21.60 -17.53 -26.92
CA ASP A 513 21.11 -18.77 -27.57
C ASP A 513 21.59 -20.01 -26.79
N GLY A 514 22.55 -19.75 -25.91
CA GLY A 514 23.23 -20.62 -24.98
C GLY A 514 24.18 -21.63 -25.61
N GLU A 515 24.30 -21.68 -26.93
CA GLU A 515 25.44 -22.32 -27.60
C GLU A 515 26.68 -21.38 -27.60
N GLY A 516 26.63 -20.32 -26.80
CA GLY A 516 27.67 -19.29 -26.70
C GLY A 516 27.46 -18.13 -27.68
N GLY A 517 26.36 -18.12 -28.44
CA GLY A 517 25.94 -17.02 -29.29
C GLY A 517 24.87 -16.14 -28.65
N VAL A 518 24.61 -15.01 -29.31
CA VAL A 518 23.64 -14.00 -28.89
C VAL A 518 22.54 -13.94 -29.96
N GLN A 519 21.31 -14.29 -29.59
CA GLN A 519 20.14 -14.15 -30.43
C GLN A 519 19.43 -12.84 -30.09
N THR A 520 19.23 -11.99 -31.10
CA THR A 520 18.50 -10.73 -30.93
C THR A 520 17.01 -10.96 -31.14
N ARG A 521 16.21 -10.82 -30.08
CA ARG A 521 14.75 -10.87 -30.13
C ARG A 521 14.17 -9.46 -30.10
N GLN A 522 13.22 -9.16 -30.99
CA GLN A 522 12.45 -7.93 -30.89
C GLN A 522 11.34 -8.10 -29.83
N VAL A 523 11.35 -7.23 -28.83
CA VAL A 523 10.34 -7.21 -27.76
C VAL A 523 9.76 -5.80 -27.66
N ILE A 524 8.46 -5.72 -27.36
CA ILE A 524 7.76 -4.46 -27.23
C ILE A 524 8.06 -3.87 -25.85
N ARG A 525 8.64 -2.66 -25.81
CA ARG A 525 8.82 -1.88 -24.60
C ARG A 525 7.49 -1.19 -24.24
N ALA A 526 6.81 -1.74 -23.25
CA ALA A 526 5.50 -1.29 -22.80
C ALA A 526 5.62 -0.12 -21.80
N ILE A 527 4.98 0.99 -22.14
CA ILE A 527 4.97 2.22 -21.35
C ILE A 527 3.79 2.18 -20.38
N VAL A 528 4.03 1.94 -19.09
CA VAL A 528 2.96 1.83 -18.08
C VAL A 528 2.12 3.10 -18.00
N SER A 529 2.75 4.25 -18.23
CA SER A 529 2.06 5.53 -18.33
C SER A 529 0.99 5.62 -19.42
N ALA A 530 1.12 4.85 -20.49
CA ALA A 530 0.16 4.85 -21.60
C ALA A 530 -1.12 4.07 -21.26
N VAL A 531 -1.04 3.09 -20.36
CA VAL A 531 -2.13 2.19 -19.99
C VAL A 531 -3.21 2.86 -19.14
N ASN A 532 -2.82 3.84 -18.33
CA ASN A 532 -3.69 4.53 -17.38
C ASN A 532 -4.08 5.95 -17.82
N GLY A 533 -3.74 6.37 -19.04
CA GLY A 533 -4.23 7.62 -19.65
C GLY A 533 -3.83 8.98 -19.02
N ARG A 534 -3.09 9.11 -17.90
CA ARG A 534 -2.64 10.46 -17.35
C ARG A 534 -1.14 10.61 -17.09
N LYS A 535 -0.59 11.13 -15.96
CA LYS A 535 0.75 10.87 -15.30
C LYS A 535 0.58 10.33 -13.85
N GLN A 536 1.14 9.16 -13.47
CA GLN A 536 0.92 8.38 -12.20
C GLN A 536 1.40 9.31 -11.07
N SER A 537 0.50 9.70 -10.15
CA SER A 537 0.81 10.64 -9.07
C SER A 537 -0.39 10.81 -8.14
N ILE A 538 -0.30 10.28 -6.93
CA ILE A 538 -1.31 10.54 -5.90
C ILE A 538 -1.07 11.96 -5.35
N ALA A 539 -2.10 12.82 -5.40
CA ALA A 539 -2.18 14.15 -4.78
C ALA A 539 -1.61 15.39 -5.52
N GLN A 540 -1.23 15.32 -6.79
CA GLN A 540 -1.03 16.54 -7.60
C GLN A 540 -2.37 17.13 -8.11
N PRO A 541 -2.49 18.46 -8.33
CA PRO A 541 -3.50 18.99 -9.25
C PRO A 541 -3.19 18.37 -10.61
N ASN A 542 -4.08 17.50 -11.12
CA ASN A 542 -3.88 16.63 -12.29
C ASN A 542 -3.09 15.32 -12.07
N GLY A 543 -2.77 14.96 -10.81
CA GLY A 543 -2.16 13.66 -10.50
C GLY A 543 -3.10 12.47 -10.76
N ARG A 544 -2.57 11.39 -11.34
CA ARG A 544 -3.31 10.14 -11.65
C ARG A 544 -3.77 9.41 -10.39
N GLU A 545 -4.89 8.73 -10.57
CA GLU A 545 -5.38 7.68 -9.69
C GLU A 545 -4.54 6.40 -9.89
N GLY A 546 -3.96 5.86 -8.81
CA GLY A 546 -3.20 4.59 -8.79
C GLY A 546 -4.12 3.36 -8.74
N VAL A 547 -3.79 2.32 -7.96
CA VAL A 547 -4.70 1.17 -7.70
C VAL A 547 -6.10 1.63 -7.24
N GLY A 548 -6.20 2.78 -6.59
CA GLY A 548 -7.46 3.44 -6.19
C GLY A 548 -8.35 3.96 -7.32
N ALA A 549 -7.92 3.89 -8.58
CA ALA A 549 -8.72 4.28 -9.74
C ALA A 549 -9.93 3.36 -9.99
N GLY A 550 -9.84 2.10 -9.57
CA GLY A 550 -10.85 1.07 -9.80
C GLY A 550 -10.19 -0.28 -10.08
N PHE A 551 -10.94 -1.36 -9.86
CA PHE A 551 -10.41 -2.73 -10.03
C PHE A 551 -9.87 -2.99 -11.45
N GLU A 552 -10.53 -2.45 -12.48
CA GLU A 552 -10.10 -2.64 -13.86
C GLU A 552 -8.70 -2.07 -14.12
N VAL A 553 -8.35 -0.91 -13.53
CA VAL A 553 -7.03 -0.31 -13.67
C VAL A 553 -5.96 -1.15 -12.98
N PHE A 554 -6.27 -1.69 -11.81
CA PHE A 554 -5.39 -2.63 -11.13
C PHE A 554 -5.12 -3.87 -11.99
N MET A 555 -6.16 -4.43 -12.61
CA MET A 555 -6.02 -5.62 -13.47
C MET A 555 -5.29 -5.34 -14.78
N ARG A 556 -5.36 -4.11 -15.32
CA ARG A 556 -4.53 -3.69 -16.47
C ARG A 556 -3.04 -3.77 -16.13
N MET A 557 -2.66 -3.34 -14.93
CA MET A 557 -1.28 -3.46 -14.44
C MET A 557 -0.90 -4.94 -14.26
N ALA A 558 -1.78 -5.75 -13.65
CA ALA A 558 -1.53 -7.19 -13.52
C ALA A 558 -1.30 -7.89 -14.87
N ALA A 559 -2.08 -7.53 -15.90
CA ALA A 559 -1.94 -8.08 -17.25
C ALA A 559 -0.60 -7.73 -17.91
N LEU A 560 -0.07 -6.52 -17.72
CA LEU A 560 1.28 -6.15 -18.22
C LEU A 560 2.35 -7.09 -17.65
N PHE A 561 2.30 -7.34 -16.34
CA PHE A 561 3.29 -8.19 -15.66
C PHE A 561 3.16 -9.66 -16.07
N ARG A 562 1.93 -10.13 -16.26
CA ARG A 562 1.68 -11.44 -16.85
C ARG A 562 2.33 -11.56 -18.23
N TYR A 563 2.12 -10.57 -19.11
CA TYR A 563 2.72 -10.60 -20.44
C TYR A 563 4.24 -10.44 -20.44
N GLU A 564 4.81 -9.72 -19.46
CA GLU A 564 6.27 -9.70 -19.25
C GLU A 564 6.79 -11.07 -18.81
N ALA A 565 6.12 -11.74 -17.87
CA ALA A 565 6.48 -13.08 -17.41
C ALA A 565 6.33 -14.15 -18.51
N GLU A 566 5.35 -13.98 -19.41
CA GLU A 566 5.19 -14.79 -20.63
C GLU A 566 6.22 -14.45 -21.72
N GLY A 567 7.06 -13.42 -21.52
CA GLY A 567 8.08 -12.97 -22.46
C GLY A 567 7.51 -12.31 -23.72
N ARG A 568 6.30 -11.74 -23.65
CA ARG A 568 5.60 -11.14 -24.81
C ARG A 568 5.87 -9.64 -24.96
N LEU A 569 6.18 -8.96 -23.86
CA LEU A 569 6.56 -7.56 -23.81
C LEU A 569 7.58 -7.34 -22.68
N ARG A 570 8.21 -6.18 -22.62
CA ARG A 570 9.08 -5.75 -21.51
C ARG A 570 8.51 -4.47 -20.93
N ILE A 571 8.34 -4.42 -19.61
CA ILE A 571 7.81 -3.23 -18.96
C ILE A 571 8.93 -2.20 -18.84
N ASP A 572 8.65 -1.00 -19.32
CA ASP A 572 9.50 0.16 -19.06
C ASP A 572 9.33 0.60 -17.60
N ARG A 573 10.20 0.10 -16.72
CA ARG A 573 10.12 0.36 -15.28
C ARG A 573 10.36 1.84 -14.93
N ASP A 574 11.00 2.61 -15.82
CA ASP A 574 11.16 4.07 -15.65
C ASP A 574 9.83 4.82 -15.85
N THR A 575 8.83 4.15 -16.44
CA THR A 575 7.48 4.68 -16.66
C THR A 575 6.46 4.22 -15.62
N LEU A 576 6.83 3.27 -14.75
CA LEU A 576 6.13 3.05 -13.48
C LEU A 576 6.36 4.30 -12.62
N CYS A 577 5.40 4.68 -11.77
CA CYS A 577 5.77 5.54 -10.65
C CYS A 577 6.96 4.89 -9.92
N SER A 578 7.95 5.67 -9.53
CA SER A 578 9.14 5.06 -8.93
C SER A 578 8.81 4.52 -7.52
N ILE A 579 9.32 3.32 -7.21
CA ILE A 579 9.38 2.76 -5.84
C ILE A 579 10.40 3.47 -4.99
N THR A 580 11.41 4.04 -5.65
CA THR A 580 12.38 4.81 -4.94
C THR A 580 11.72 6.12 -4.54
N TYR A 581 12.25 6.66 -3.48
CA TYR A 581 12.18 8.07 -3.12
C TYR A 581 12.51 9.04 -4.30
N ASP A 582 12.65 8.57 -5.55
CA ASP A 582 13.16 9.26 -6.73
C ASP A 582 12.07 9.57 -7.79
N ASP A 583 10.77 9.48 -7.48
CA ASP A 583 9.70 10.00 -8.36
C ASP A 583 9.26 11.41 -7.90
N PRO A 584 9.48 12.48 -8.70
CA PRO A 584 8.99 13.84 -8.40
C PRO A 584 7.47 13.95 -8.31
N ASP A 585 6.76 12.89 -8.71
CA ASP A 585 5.31 12.82 -8.74
C ASP A 585 4.73 11.91 -7.64
N THR A 586 5.56 11.27 -6.80
CA THR A 586 5.06 10.63 -5.56
C THR A 586 5.11 11.61 -4.38
N TYR A 587 4.37 11.33 -3.30
CA TYR A 587 4.31 12.16 -2.09
C TYR A 587 5.70 12.58 -1.53
N ASP A 588 6.76 11.84 -1.89
CA ASP A 588 8.16 12.17 -1.58
C ASP A 588 8.97 12.46 -2.86
N ASN A 589 9.00 13.72 -3.28
CA ASN A 589 10.05 14.21 -4.19
C ASN A 589 11.34 14.32 -3.38
N THR A 590 11.95 13.20 -3.06
CA THR A 590 13.29 13.17 -2.49
C THR A 590 14.30 13.30 -3.64
N PRO A 591 15.51 13.81 -3.37
CA PRO A 591 16.53 14.00 -4.40
C PRO A 591 16.90 12.65 -5.01
N LYS A 592 16.98 12.58 -6.34
CA LYS A 592 17.27 11.33 -7.05
C LYS A 592 18.77 11.09 -7.02
N TYR A 593 19.21 9.91 -6.59
CA TYR A 593 20.63 9.54 -6.66
C TYR A 593 20.79 8.05 -6.88
N LEU A 594 21.87 7.67 -7.56
CA LEU A 594 22.22 6.27 -7.76
C LEU A 594 22.93 5.73 -6.52
N TRP A 595 22.59 4.51 -6.12
CA TRP A 595 23.29 3.81 -5.05
C TRP A 595 23.96 2.56 -5.60
N ASP A 596 25.12 2.78 -6.17
CA ASP A 596 25.90 1.77 -6.88
C ASP A 596 27.41 1.99 -6.59
N PRO A 597 28.32 1.19 -7.17
CA PRO A 597 29.75 1.38 -6.98
C PRO A 597 30.30 2.76 -7.37
N ASP A 598 29.58 3.54 -8.18
CA ASP A 598 29.97 4.89 -8.62
C ASP A 598 29.43 6.01 -7.70
N PHE A 599 28.71 5.65 -6.64
CA PHE A 599 28.11 6.60 -5.68
C PHE A 599 29.14 7.55 -5.06
N LYS A 600 28.79 8.85 -5.08
CA LYS A 600 29.55 9.94 -4.43
C LYS A 600 28.65 10.77 -3.54
N PHE A 601 29.19 11.19 -2.40
CA PHE A 601 28.48 12.07 -1.46
C PHE A 601 28.21 13.44 -2.05
N GLU A 602 29.13 13.90 -2.92
CA GLU A 602 29.05 15.17 -3.61
C GLU A 602 27.84 15.21 -4.54
N ASP A 603 27.62 14.15 -5.33
CA ASP A 603 26.47 14.03 -6.24
C ASP A 603 25.14 14.04 -5.46
N LEU A 604 25.05 13.31 -4.34
CA LEU A 604 23.86 13.32 -3.47
C LEU A 604 23.64 14.70 -2.82
N SER A 605 24.70 15.35 -2.36
CA SER A 605 24.61 16.70 -1.79
C SER A 605 24.13 17.72 -2.82
N ASP A 606 24.62 17.61 -4.05
CA ASP A 606 24.23 18.47 -5.18
C ASP A 606 22.76 18.25 -5.56
N GLU A 607 22.29 17.00 -5.59
CA GLU A 607 20.88 16.68 -5.82
C GLU A 607 19.97 17.21 -4.70
N ILE A 608 20.36 17.07 -3.43
CA ILE A 608 19.61 17.65 -2.30
C ILE A 608 19.57 19.18 -2.40
N ASN A 609 20.68 19.81 -2.74
CA ASN A 609 20.74 21.25 -2.92
C ASN A 609 19.91 21.70 -4.12
N ALA A 610 19.98 21.02 -5.27
CA ALA A 610 19.18 21.29 -6.45
C ALA A 610 17.69 21.20 -6.12
N HIS A 611 17.28 20.17 -5.37
CA HIS A 611 15.92 19.99 -4.90
C HIS A 611 15.43 21.16 -4.04
N ASN A 612 16.20 21.56 -3.02
CA ASN A 612 15.85 22.69 -2.15
C ASN A 612 15.89 24.03 -2.91
N ASN A 613 16.83 24.20 -3.83
CA ASN A 613 17.01 25.41 -4.64
C ASN A 613 15.88 25.57 -5.66
N SER A 614 15.33 24.48 -6.20
CA SER A 614 14.15 24.52 -7.06
C SER A 614 12.94 25.09 -6.31
N LEU A 615 12.70 24.68 -5.06
CA LEU A 615 11.64 25.27 -4.23
C LEU A 615 11.90 26.75 -3.91
N PHE A 616 13.16 27.13 -3.69
CA PHE A 616 13.52 28.53 -3.53
C PHE A 616 13.29 29.33 -4.81
N ALA A 617 13.65 28.81 -5.98
CA ALA A 617 13.40 29.47 -7.26
C ALA A 617 11.91 29.71 -7.50
N ASN A 618 11.07 28.70 -7.24
CA ASN A 618 9.62 28.83 -7.36
C ASN A 618 9.05 29.91 -6.43
N LEU A 619 9.50 29.95 -5.16
CA LEU A 619 9.08 31.00 -4.21
C LEU A 619 9.57 32.39 -4.66
N ARG A 620 10.83 32.47 -5.12
CA ARG A 620 11.44 33.71 -5.59
C ARG A 620 10.64 34.30 -6.74
N GLU A 621 10.38 33.49 -7.78
CA GLU A 621 9.59 33.90 -8.95
C GLU A 621 8.20 34.37 -8.54
N ALA A 622 7.55 33.68 -7.59
CA ALA A 622 6.25 34.09 -7.10
C ALA A 622 6.26 35.47 -6.40
N ILE A 623 7.28 35.74 -5.58
CA ILE A 623 7.46 37.02 -4.91
C ILE A 623 7.82 38.12 -5.92
N GLU A 624 8.66 37.82 -6.91
CA GLU A 624 9.01 38.75 -7.99
C GLU A 624 7.78 39.15 -8.82
N MET A 625 6.90 38.19 -9.13
CA MET A 625 5.62 38.47 -9.78
C MET A 625 4.70 39.34 -8.93
N LEU A 626 4.65 39.10 -7.61
CA LEU A 626 3.79 39.85 -6.69
C LEU A 626 4.24 41.30 -6.46
N LEU A 627 5.54 41.52 -6.31
CA LEU A 627 6.10 42.83 -5.99
C LEU A 627 6.49 43.63 -7.24
N GLY A 628 6.59 43.00 -8.41
CA GLY A 628 6.92 43.64 -9.67
C GLY A 628 8.24 44.42 -9.58
N SER A 629 8.18 45.74 -9.75
CA SER A 629 9.37 46.60 -9.66
C SER A 629 10.00 46.66 -8.27
N ASP A 630 9.22 46.40 -7.22
CA ASP A 630 9.65 46.53 -5.82
C ASP A 630 10.32 45.24 -5.29
N ALA A 631 10.34 44.18 -6.09
CA ALA A 631 10.96 42.91 -5.74
C ALA A 631 12.48 43.06 -5.51
N PRO A 632 13.08 42.28 -4.58
CA PRO A 632 14.53 42.22 -4.42
C PRO A 632 15.23 41.81 -5.73
N ARG A 633 16.35 42.45 -6.10
CA ARG A 633 17.14 42.07 -7.28
C ARG A 633 18.57 41.71 -6.91
N GLY A 634 19.10 40.65 -7.55
CA GLY A 634 20.49 40.21 -7.35
C GLY A 634 20.84 40.02 -5.87
N PRO A 635 21.83 40.76 -5.30
CA PRO A 635 22.27 40.58 -3.93
C PRO A 635 21.23 40.97 -2.86
N ASP A 636 20.16 41.70 -3.22
CA ASP A 636 19.10 42.13 -2.29
C ASP A 636 18.32 40.97 -1.66
N TRP A 637 18.36 39.77 -2.26
CA TRP A 637 17.76 38.57 -1.71
C TRP A 637 18.41 38.12 -0.40
N LYS A 638 19.66 38.52 -0.15
CA LYS A 638 20.38 38.19 1.08
C LYS A 638 19.70 38.87 2.27
N GLY A 639 19.19 38.05 3.20
CA GLY A 639 18.49 38.54 4.39
C GLY A 639 17.02 38.88 4.17
N TYR A 640 16.52 38.84 2.93
CA TYR A 640 15.11 39.07 2.63
C TYR A 640 14.20 37.97 3.19
N LEU A 641 14.59 36.72 2.99
CA LEU A 641 13.91 35.57 3.57
C LEU A 641 14.37 35.34 5.02
N SER A 642 13.44 35.03 5.90
CA SER A 642 13.70 34.79 7.33
C SER A 642 14.48 33.51 7.57
N ARG A 643 14.38 32.52 6.67
CA ARG A 643 15.05 31.23 6.75
C ARG A 643 15.46 30.69 5.38
N ARG A 644 16.45 29.79 5.37
CA ARG A 644 16.81 28.99 4.20
C ARG A 644 15.83 27.83 4.06
N ILE A 645 15.27 27.64 2.87
CA ILE A 645 14.40 26.48 2.53
C ILE A 645 15.20 25.18 2.63
N ARG A 646 14.59 24.19 3.28
CA ARG A 646 15.16 22.87 3.58
C ARG A 646 14.00 21.87 3.64
N ARG A 647 13.65 21.28 2.50
CA ARG A 647 12.70 20.17 2.44
C ARG A 647 13.38 18.85 2.83
N VAL A 648 14.61 18.68 2.34
CA VAL A 648 15.52 17.62 2.77
C VAL A 648 16.81 18.29 3.23
N MET A 649 17.34 17.86 4.36
CA MET A 649 18.62 18.36 4.86
C MET A 649 19.61 17.22 5.00
N PHE A 650 20.89 17.56 4.86
CA PHE A 650 22.00 16.67 5.15
C PHE A 650 23.03 17.37 6.02
N VAL A 651 23.71 16.60 6.86
CA VAL A 651 24.77 17.05 7.77
C VAL A 651 25.74 15.90 8.05
N ASP A 652 26.92 16.22 8.56
CA ASP A 652 27.96 15.23 8.86
C ASP A 652 27.87 14.69 10.29
N ASN A 653 27.04 15.29 11.15
CA ASN A 653 26.89 14.89 12.55
C ASN A 653 25.43 14.96 13.01
N ILE A 654 25.07 14.09 13.97
CA ILE A 654 23.69 13.96 14.43
C ILE A 654 23.18 15.19 15.20
N ASP A 655 24.04 15.89 15.94
CA ASP A 655 23.62 17.02 16.76
C ASP A 655 23.17 18.21 15.91
N GLU A 656 23.83 18.43 14.77
CA GLU A 656 23.43 19.44 13.79
C GLU A 656 22.08 19.13 13.13
N VAL A 657 21.69 17.85 13.03
CA VAL A 657 20.34 17.45 12.59
C VAL A 657 19.28 18.04 13.52
N PHE A 658 19.52 17.97 14.83
CA PHE A 658 18.58 18.44 15.84
C PHE A 658 18.62 19.96 16.05
N GLN A 659 19.68 20.64 15.59
CA GLN A 659 19.78 22.10 15.63
C GLN A 659 19.05 22.78 14.44
N LYS A 660 18.85 22.04 13.35
CA LYS A 660 18.17 22.53 12.15
C LYS A 660 16.74 22.01 12.09
N GLN A 661 15.88 22.80 11.47
CA GLN A 661 14.48 22.44 11.21
C GLN A 661 14.26 22.29 9.70
N ILE A 662 13.33 21.41 9.34
CA ILE A 662 12.77 21.38 7.99
C ILE A 662 11.93 22.64 7.83
N THR A 663 12.06 23.29 6.68
CA THR A 663 11.38 24.56 6.38
C THR A 663 10.89 24.53 4.95
N ILE A 664 9.56 24.51 4.80
CA ILE A 664 8.86 24.37 3.52
C ILE A 664 8.04 25.66 3.29
N PRO A 665 8.18 26.33 2.15
CA PRO A 665 7.35 27.50 1.85
C PRO A 665 5.92 27.08 1.52
N VAL A 666 4.94 27.76 2.09
CA VAL A 666 3.50 27.53 1.87
C VAL A 666 2.74 28.85 1.94
N CYS A 667 1.68 29.00 1.16
CA CYS A 667 0.73 30.10 1.28
C CYS A 667 -0.53 29.58 2.02
N VAL A 668 -0.92 30.19 3.12
CA VAL A 668 -2.05 29.68 3.94
C VAL A 668 -3.10 30.75 4.19
N PRO A 669 -4.40 30.43 4.21
CA PRO A 669 -5.43 31.38 4.62
C PRO A 669 -5.19 31.90 6.04
N VAL A 670 -5.40 33.20 6.27
CA VAL A 670 -5.16 33.85 7.58
C VAL A 670 -5.93 33.16 8.72
N ALA A 671 -7.19 32.81 8.48
CA ALA A 671 -8.03 32.14 9.48
C ALA A 671 -7.54 30.72 9.79
N LEU A 672 -6.96 30.01 8.82
CA LEU A 672 -6.36 28.69 9.05
C LEU A 672 -5.07 28.82 9.88
N GLU A 673 -4.26 29.84 9.63
CA GLU A 673 -3.05 30.12 10.41
C GLU A 673 -3.38 30.34 11.89
N GLU A 674 -4.39 31.16 12.20
CA GLU A 674 -4.86 31.40 13.57
C GLU A 674 -5.37 30.11 14.23
N TYR A 675 -6.17 29.32 13.51
CA TYR A 675 -6.63 28.02 13.99
C TYR A 675 -5.48 27.07 14.31
N VAL A 676 -4.46 27.00 13.44
CA VAL A 676 -3.28 26.17 13.65
C VAL A 676 -2.51 26.62 14.89
N GLU A 677 -2.26 27.92 15.07
CA GLU A 677 -1.54 28.41 16.26
C GLU A 677 -2.29 28.06 17.56
N ASN A 678 -3.60 28.28 17.60
CA ASN A 678 -4.42 27.96 18.77
C ASN A 678 -4.42 26.44 19.06
N THR A 679 -4.59 25.61 18.01
CA THR A 679 -4.59 24.15 18.16
C THR A 679 -3.22 23.61 18.63
N MET A 680 -2.13 24.22 18.16
CA MET A 680 -0.77 23.88 18.62
C MET A 680 -0.54 24.27 20.08
N ARG A 681 -1.08 25.41 20.53
CA ARG A 681 -1.05 25.81 21.95
C ARG A 681 -1.82 24.83 22.82
N ASP A 682 -3.03 24.47 22.42
CA ASP A 682 -3.83 23.46 23.10
C ASP A 682 -3.12 22.10 23.17
N ALA A 683 -2.32 21.76 22.16
CA ALA A 683 -1.50 20.55 22.17
C ALA A 683 -0.35 20.65 23.16
N CYS A 684 0.35 21.79 23.20
CA CYS A 684 1.39 22.04 24.20
C CYS A 684 0.84 21.92 25.62
N ASP A 685 -0.30 22.57 25.90
CA ASP A 685 -0.94 22.57 27.22
C ASP A 685 -1.37 21.16 27.65
N GLN A 686 -1.95 20.37 26.74
CA GLN A 686 -2.36 18.99 27.03
C GLN A 686 -1.17 18.06 27.33
N HIS A 687 -0.05 18.25 26.65
CA HIS A 687 1.18 17.45 26.87
C HIS A 687 2.09 18.06 27.95
N GLY A 688 1.69 19.16 28.61
CA GLY A 688 2.48 19.84 29.63
C GLY A 688 3.79 20.46 29.10
N MET A 689 3.83 20.80 27.81
CA MET A 689 5.00 21.38 27.15
C MET A 689 4.89 22.90 27.08
N PRO A 690 5.97 23.66 27.30
CA PRO A 690 5.93 25.12 27.18
C PRO A 690 5.78 25.54 25.72
N TRP A 691 4.98 26.57 25.48
CA TRP A 691 4.92 27.22 24.17
C TRP A 691 6.30 27.75 23.77
N SER A 692 6.81 27.27 22.64
CA SER A 692 8.15 27.60 22.14
C SER A 692 8.15 27.74 20.61
N ASP A 693 9.29 28.18 20.04
CA ASP A 693 9.47 28.29 18.59
C ASP A 693 9.40 26.93 17.87
N GLU A 694 9.46 25.82 18.59
CA GLU A 694 9.28 24.47 18.04
C GLU A 694 7.84 24.17 17.63
N PHE A 695 6.88 24.78 18.33
CA PHE A 695 5.44 24.60 18.10
C PHE A 695 4.82 25.72 17.28
N ARG A 696 5.58 26.78 16.99
CA ARG A 696 5.27 27.78 15.96
C ARG A 696 5.54 27.19 14.57
N VAL A 697 4.64 26.30 14.13
CA VAL A 697 4.80 25.56 12.87
C VAL A 697 4.61 26.42 11.63
N LEU A 698 3.94 27.58 11.72
CA LEU A 698 3.81 28.55 10.64
C LEU A 698 4.49 29.86 11.06
N ILE A 699 5.53 30.26 10.33
CA ILE A 699 6.26 31.52 10.62
C ILE A 699 6.37 32.40 9.36
N PRO A 700 6.46 33.73 9.49
CA PRO A 700 6.60 34.62 8.34
C PRO A 700 7.83 34.30 7.48
N ILE A 701 7.66 34.26 6.15
CA ILE A 701 8.79 34.05 5.23
C ILE A 701 9.74 35.25 5.16
N HIS A 702 9.26 36.45 5.50
CA HIS A 702 10.02 37.69 5.49
C HIS A 702 10.22 38.17 6.92
N ASN A 703 11.42 38.65 7.23
CA ASN A 703 11.72 39.27 8.51
C ASN A 703 12.06 40.75 8.29
N PRO A 704 11.19 41.70 8.69
CA PRO A 704 11.41 43.13 8.48
C PRO A 704 12.62 43.68 9.24
N ASN A 705 13.14 42.95 10.23
CA ASN A 705 14.35 43.35 10.95
C ASN A 705 15.64 43.10 10.15
N ASN A 706 15.59 42.25 9.12
CA ASN A 706 16.77 41.84 8.36
C ASN A 706 17.00 42.68 7.10
N THR A 707 16.00 43.45 6.65
CA THR A 707 16.05 44.21 5.40
C THR A 707 15.04 45.35 5.40
N THR A 708 15.32 46.41 4.65
CA THR A 708 14.38 47.53 4.41
C THR A 708 13.51 47.32 3.17
N ARG A 709 13.65 46.18 2.50
CA ARG A 709 12.84 45.82 1.32
C ARG A 709 11.39 45.54 1.72
N VAL A 710 10.47 45.84 0.81
CA VAL A 710 9.03 45.69 1.03
C VAL A 710 8.71 44.20 1.27
N PRO A 711 7.95 43.85 2.32
CA PRO A 711 7.52 42.47 2.54
C PRO A 711 6.57 42.03 1.41
N PRO A 712 6.42 40.71 1.17
CA PRO A 712 5.32 40.20 0.36
C PRO A 712 3.98 40.72 0.93
N PRO A 713 3.00 41.07 0.08
CA PRO A 713 1.73 41.59 0.55
C PRO A 713 1.04 40.60 1.49
N VAL A 714 0.45 41.11 2.57
CA VAL A 714 -0.43 40.34 3.46
C VAL A 714 -1.82 40.43 2.87
N GLY A 715 -2.30 39.33 2.26
CA GLY A 715 -3.63 39.25 1.67
C GLY A 715 -4.60 38.46 2.54
N ARG A 716 -5.64 37.90 1.90
CA ARG A 716 -6.47 36.87 2.53
C ARG A 716 -5.69 35.60 2.86
N TRP A 717 -4.59 35.39 2.14
CA TRP A 717 -3.62 34.33 2.34
C TRP A 717 -2.25 34.93 2.64
N ASN A 718 -1.47 34.15 3.37
CA ASN A 718 -0.22 34.54 3.98
C ASN A 718 0.89 33.59 3.57
N TYR A 719 2.00 34.14 3.07
CA TYR A 719 3.20 33.37 2.89
C TYR A 719 3.85 33.03 4.23
N ARG A 720 4.04 31.74 4.47
CA ARG A 720 4.66 31.18 5.67
C ARG A 720 5.72 30.14 5.33
N TYR A 721 6.69 30.00 6.22
CA TYR A 721 7.41 28.75 6.33
C TYR A 721 6.61 27.83 7.24
N TRP A 722 6.25 26.68 6.70
CA TRP A 722 5.92 25.53 7.50
C TRP A 722 7.22 24.92 8.04
N VAL A 723 7.34 24.88 9.36
CA VAL A 723 8.50 24.40 10.10
C VAL A 723 8.17 23.10 10.81
N ILE A 724 9.03 22.10 10.66
CA ILE A 724 8.94 20.83 11.39
C ILE A 724 10.11 20.75 12.37
N GLY A 725 9.77 20.69 13.66
CA GLY A 725 10.66 20.68 14.81
C GLY A 725 11.12 19.28 15.22
N ASN A 726 11.69 19.15 16.43
CA ASN A 726 12.21 17.88 16.92
C ASN A 726 11.14 16.99 17.57
N THR A 727 10.04 17.58 17.98
CA THR A 727 8.87 16.95 18.56
C THR A 727 7.83 16.75 17.47
N THR A 728 7.53 17.80 16.70
CA THR A 728 6.52 17.77 15.63
C THR A 728 6.94 16.96 14.39
N MET A 729 8.20 16.52 14.28
CA MET A 729 8.60 15.57 13.24
C MET A 729 8.05 14.15 13.44
N TRP A 730 7.62 13.81 14.65
CA TRP A 730 7.12 12.48 14.97
C TRP A 730 5.63 12.37 14.62
N ALA A 731 5.33 11.74 13.49
CA ALA A 731 3.94 11.44 13.11
C ALA A 731 3.28 10.55 14.17
N LYS A 732 1.95 10.65 14.36
CA LYS A 732 1.17 9.97 15.41
C LYS A 732 1.48 10.38 16.85
N TRP A 733 2.31 11.40 17.07
CA TRP A 733 2.49 11.94 18.42
C TRP A 733 1.21 12.61 18.94
N ASP A 734 0.61 13.49 18.13
CA ASP A 734 -0.68 14.11 18.41
C ASP A 734 -1.56 14.12 17.16
N PRO A 735 -2.77 13.56 17.20
CA PRO A 735 -3.63 13.45 16.03
C PRO A 735 -4.04 14.81 15.46
N ARG A 736 -4.09 15.88 16.26
CA ARG A 736 -4.41 17.23 15.74
C ARG A 736 -3.29 17.72 14.82
N ILE A 737 -2.04 17.49 15.23
CA ILE A 737 -0.86 17.91 14.47
C ILE A 737 -0.76 17.13 13.17
N ASP A 738 -1.03 15.81 13.19
CA ASP A 738 -1.08 14.99 11.99
C ASP A 738 -2.10 15.55 10.98
N GLU A 739 -3.32 15.87 11.42
CA GLU A 739 -4.36 16.41 10.52
C GLU A 739 -4.02 17.81 9.99
N ILE A 740 -3.40 18.66 10.82
CA ILE A 740 -2.88 19.96 10.36
C ILE A 740 -1.81 19.73 9.28
N PHE A 741 -0.86 18.84 9.51
CA PHE A 741 0.23 18.57 8.57
C PHE A 741 -0.31 17.98 7.25
N GLU A 742 -1.36 17.16 7.31
CA GLU A 742 -2.03 16.66 6.10
C GLU A 742 -2.72 17.77 5.28
N VAL A 743 -3.35 18.74 5.96
CA VAL A 743 -3.88 19.95 5.29
C VAL A 743 -2.75 20.77 4.68
N LEU A 744 -1.67 21.02 5.41
CA LEU A 744 -0.54 21.80 4.92
C LEU A 744 0.16 21.12 3.73
N TRP A 745 0.34 19.79 3.75
CA TRP A 745 0.81 19.04 2.59
C TRP A 745 -0.11 19.21 1.39
N SER A 746 -1.43 19.12 1.62
CA SER A 746 -2.42 19.23 0.54
C SER A 746 -2.41 20.62 -0.12
N ILE A 747 -2.29 21.67 0.70
CA ILE A 747 -2.11 23.06 0.25
C ILE A 747 -0.78 23.21 -0.50
N PHE A 748 0.34 22.78 0.08
CA PHE A 748 1.67 22.84 -0.55
C PHE A 748 1.66 22.19 -1.94
N HIS A 749 1.12 20.98 -2.07
CA HIS A 749 1.03 20.30 -3.37
C HIS A 749 0.02 20.94 -4.32
N MET A 750 -0.97 21.67 -3.82
CA MET A 750 -1.83 22.50 -4.66
C MET A 750 -1.04 23.69 -5.25
N GLU A 751 0.03 24.12 -4.57
CA GLU A 751 0.77 25.36 -4.83
C GLU A 751 2.06 25.18 -5.62
N THR A 752 2.63 23.97 -5.70
CA THR A 752 3.97 23.69 -6.30
C THR A 752 4.24 24.13 -7.76
N GLN A 753 3.31 24.77 -8.47
CA GLN A 753 3.57 25.41 -9.76
C GLN A 753 3.91 26.91 -9.55
N PRO A 754 5.01 27.45 -10.10
CA PRO A 754 5.45 28.84 -9.87
C PRO A 754 4.36 29.89 -10.08
N GLU A 755 3.58 29.74 -11.15
CA GLU A 755 2.45 30.62 -11.51
C GLU A 755 1.31 30.58 -10.46
N SER A 756 1.19 29.49 -9.69
CA SER A 756 0.14 29.29 -8.69
C SER A 756 0.42 29.98 -7.34
N PHE A 757 1.69 30.18 -6.96
CA PHE A 757 2.01 30.83 -5.68
C PHE A 757 1.63 32.32 -5.71
N ALA A 758 2.09 33.07 -6.73
CA ALA A 758 1.87 34.51 -6.83
C ALA A 758 0.38 34.88 -6.86
N TYR A 759 -0.40 34.18 -7.67
CA TYR A 759 -1.83 34.46 -7.88
C TYR A 759 -2.67 34.29 -6.61
N ARG A 760 -2.29 33.38 -5.71
CA ARG A 760 -3.11 32.94 -4.57
C ARG A 760 -2.88 33.70 -3.27
N CYS A 761 -2.03 34.73 -3.25
CA CYS A 761 -1.86 35.54 -2.04
C CYS A 761 -3.14 36.31 -1.67
N ASN A 762 -3.94 36.67 -2.67
CA ASN A 762 -5.17 37.42 -2.46
C ASN A 762 -6.28 36.99 -3.45
N PRO A 763 -6.76 35.74 -3.36
CA PRO A 763 -7.78 35.25 -4.26
C PRO A 763 -9.09 35.98 -4.01
N ASP A 764 -9.85 36.23 -5.08
CA ASP A 764 -11.21 36.72 -4.92
C ASP A 764 -12.13 35.64 -4.28
N VAL A 765 -13.38 35.99 -3.96
CA VAL A 765 -14.31 35.06 -3.28
C VAL A 765 -14.65 33.84 -4.15
N ILE A 766 -14.73 34.01 -5.47
CA ILE A 766 -15.08 32.94 -6.41
C ILE A 766 -13.88 31.99 -6.56
N GLU A 767 -12.68 32.55 -6.67
CA GLU A 767 -11.43 31.82 -6.75
C GLU A 767 -11.15 31.02 -5.49
N ASP A 768 -11.29 31.64 -4.31
CA ASP A 768 -11.06 30.97 -3.03
C ASP A 768 -12.01 29.76 -2.85
N ARG A 769 -13.27 29.89 -3.29
CA ARG A 769 -14.22 28.76 -3.33
C ARG A 769 -13.83 27.71 -4.37
N SER A 770 -13.27 28.10 -5.51
CA SER A 770 -12.78 27.16 -6.53
C SER A 770 -11.57 26.36 -6.01
N LEU A 771 -10.68 27.02 -5.28
CA LEU A 771 -9.56 26.38 -4.58
C LEU A 771 -10.06 25.43 -3.49
N ALA A 772 -11.09 25.82 -2.73
CA ALA A 772 -11.69 24.95 -1.71
C ALA A 772 -12.29 23.68 -2.34
N LYS A 773 -12.95 23.80 -3.49
CA LYS A 773 -13.42 22.65 -4.28
C LYS A 773 -12.27 21.77 -4.78
N THR A 774 -11.15 22.38 -5.17
CA THR A 774 -9.96 21.64 -5.61
C THR A 774 -9.33 20.88 -4.45
N LEU A 775 -9.22 21.50 -3.27
CA LEU A 775 -8.76 20.83 -2.05
C LEU A 775 -9.72 19.71 -1.64
N ALA A 776 -11.03 19.96 -1.66
CA ALA A 776 -12.05 18.95 -1.41
C ALA A 776 -11.90 17.76 -2.35
N ALA A 777 -11.72 18.01 -3.65
CA ALA A 777 -11.48 16.95 -4.62
C ALA A 777 -10.17 16.19 -4.36
N LYS A 778 -9.12 16.84 -3.84
CA LYS A 778 -7.88 16.16 -3.41
C LYS A 778 -8.09 15.29 -2.16
N PHE A 779 -8.84 15.76 -1.18
CA PHE A 779 -9.23 14.93 -0.02
C PHE A 779 -10.16 13.80 -0.44
N ASP A 780 -11.02 14.01 -1.44
CA ASP A 780 -11.88 12.99 -2.03
C ASP A 780 -11.07 11.94 -2.83
N GLN A 781 -10.00 12.32 -3.53
CA GLN A 781 -9.04 11.35 -4.12
C GLN A 781 -8.35 10.51 -3.03
N ARG A 782 -8.22 11.05 -1.82
CA ARG A 782 -7.70 10.38 -0.63
C ARG A 782 -8.82 9.68 0.14
N ILE A 783 -9.76 9.06 -0.60
CA ILE A 783 -11.04 8.50 -0.15
C ILE A 783 -10.96 8.07 1.32
N ILE A 784 -11.45 8.93 2.22
CA ILE A 784 -12.12 8.45 3.42
C ILE A 784 -13.49 8.11 2.88
N PRO A 785 -13.77 6.82 2.69
CA PRO A 785 -15.02 6.41 2.08
C PRO A 785 -16.19 6.89 2.91
N ALA A 786 -17.32 7.11 2.25
CA ALA A 786 -18.59 7.39 2.91
C ALA A 786 -18.93 6.30 3.95
N SER A 787 -18.36 5.11 3.83
CA SER A 787 -18.43 4.02 4.83
C SER A 787 -17.87 4.39 6.21
N SER A 788 -17.00 5.40 6.30
CA SER A 788 -16.52 6.00 7.57
C SER A 788 -17.62 6.79 8.28
N LEU A 789 -18.76 6.98 7.59
CA LEU A 789 -19.98 7.61 8.05
C LEU A 789 -21.10 6.59 8.33
N ILE A 790 -20.87 5.28 8.14
CA ILE A 790 -21.82 4.25 8.59
C ILE A 790 -21.86 4.29 10.13
N PRO A 791 -23.05 4.43 10.75
CA PRO A 791 -23.20 4.34 12.19
C PRO A 791 -22.65 3.00 12.72
N GLN A 792 -21.77 3.06 13.74
CA GLN A 792 -21.10 1.88 14.29
C GLN A 792 -22.05 0.76 14.74
N ALA A 793 -23.31 1.05 15.09
CA ALA A 793 -24.33 0.04 15.42
C ALA A 793 -24.60 -0.98 14.29
N GLU A 794 -24.26 -0.63 13.03
CA GLU A 794 -24.30 -1.53 11.88
C GLU A 794 -22.93 -2.18 11.56
N GLN A 795 -21.83 -1.65 12.11
CA GLN A 795 -20.48 -2.22 12.05
C GLN A 795 -20.21 -3.24 13.18
N THR A 796 -20.99 -3.20 14.27
CA THR A 796 -20.81 -3.95 15.53
C THR A 796 -21.31 -5.39 15.49
N ALA A 797 -20.85 -6.19 14.52
CA ALA A 797 -20.65 -7.61 14.77
C ALA A 797 -19.14 -7.81 14.95
N LEU A 798 -18.67 -7.69 16.19
CA LEU A 798 -17.27 -7.82 16.58
C LEU A 798 -16.67 -9.09 15.95
N GLY A 799 -15.61 -8.95 15.16
CA GLY A 799 -14.96 -10.08 14.49
C GLY A 799 -15.69 -10.65 13.27
N SER A 800 -16.66 -9.95 12.67
CA SER A 800 -17.21 -10.38 11.38
C SER A 800 -16.30 -9.95 10.21
N TRP A 801 -16.00 -10.89 9.32
CA TRP A 801 -15.35 -10.64 8.03
C TRP A 801 -16.22 -11.19 6.90
N PRO A 802 -16.41 -10.44 5.80
CA PRO A 802 -16.15 -9.00 5.66
C PRO A 802 -17.16 -8.15 6.44
N ASP A 803 -16.74 -7.00 6.95
CA ASP A 803 -17.66 -6.04 7.58
C ASP A 803 -18.35 -5.13 6.55
N ALA A 804 -19.24 -4.27 7.03
CA ALA A 804 -19.97 -3.32 6.18
C ALA A 804 -19.03 -2.38 5.41
N ARG A 805 -17.94 -1.91 6.05
CA ARG A 805 -16.94 -1.04 5.42
C ARG A 805 -16.29 -1.73 4.22
N GLU A 806 -15.76 -2.93 4.39
CA GLU A 806 -15.08 -3.65 3.31
C GLU A 806 -16.03 -3.96 2.16
N LYS A 807 -17.27 -4.36 2.47
CA LYS A 807 -18.31 -4.62 1.45
C LYS A 807 -18.59 -3.40 0.59
N GLU A 808 -18.85 -2.25 1.23
CA GLU A 808 -19.17 -1.01 0.53
C GLU A 808 -17.98 -0.53 -0.31
N LEU A 809 -16.78 -0.53 0.27
CA LEU A 809 -15.57 -0.10 -0.40
C LEU A 809 -15.20 -0.96 -1.60
N PHE A 810 -15.32 -2.28 -1.44
CA PHE A 810 -15.08 -3.22 -2.51
C PHE A 810 -16.10 -3.02 -3.63
N HIS A 811 -17.38 -2.85 -3.30
CA HIS A 811 -18.41 -2.53 -4.29
C HIS A 811 -18.14 -1.21 -5.02
N GLU A 812 -17.77 -0.14 -4.30
CA GLU A 812 -17.41 1.16 -4.89
C GLU A 812 -16.23 1.01 -5.88
N TRP A 813 -15.18 0.29 -5.48
CA TRP A 813 -14.00 0.05 -6.32
C TRP A 813 -14.29 -0.73 -7.61
N MET A 814 -15.32 -1.60 -7.59
CA MET A 814 -15.73 -2.43 -8.72
C MET A 814 -16.66 -1.69 -9.71
N ILE A 815 -17.44 -0.71 -9.23
CA ILE A 815 -18.41 0.04 -10.06
C ILE A 815 -17.73 1.04 -11.01
N TYR A 816 -16.52 1.49 -10.67
CA TYR A 816 -15.78 2.42 -11.51
C TYR A 816 -15.03 1.71 -12.66
N PHE A 817 -15.04 2.35 -13.83
CA PHE A 817 -14.13 2.03 -14.95
C PHE A 817 -13.31 3.27 -15.32
N PRO A 818 -12.08 3.09 -15.84
CA PRO A 818 -11.24 4.21 -16.28
C PRO A 818 -11.94 5.03 -17.38
N GLN A 819 -11.66 6.34 -17.44
CA GLN A 819 -12.22 7.19 -18.49
C GLN A 819 -11.38 7.18 -19.77
N VAL A 820 -12.07 7.14 -20.91
CA VAL A 820 -11.52 7.36 -22.26
C VAL A 820 -10.94 8.78 -22.33
N GLN A 821 -9.66 8.90 -22.68
CA GLN A 821 -9.08 10.18 -23.04
C GLN A 821 -8.92 10.32 -24.55
N SER A 822 -9.48 11.39 -25.09
CA SER A 822 -9.05 11.97 -26.35
C SER A 822 -7.65 12.56 -26.15
N ARG A 823 -6.64 11.96 -26.76
CA ARG A 823 -5.35 12.63 -26.94
C ARG A 823 -5.49 13.60 -28.10
N THR A 824 -5.62 14.88 -27.78
CA THR A 824 -5.46 15.95 -28.76
C THR A 824 -4.00 15.98 -29.23
N TYR A 825 -3.78 15.73 -30.52
CA TYR A 825 -2.52 15.86 -31.27
C TYR A 825 -1.43 14.80 -31.08
N THR A 826 -1.56 13.68 -31.80
CA THR A 826 -0.76 13.30 -33.00
C THR A 826 -1.27 11.92 -33.44
N TYR A 827 -1.88 11.88 -34.62
CA TYR A 827 -2.59 10.75 -35.21
C TYR A 827 -3.81 10.26 -34.41
N ASP A 828 -5.00 10.62 -34.90
CA ASP A 828 -6.27 9.92 -34.67
C ASP A 828 -6.19 8.49 -35.22
N MET A 829 -5.29 7.66 -34.68
CA MET A 829 -5.29 6.23 -34.98
C MET A 829 -6.41 5.57 -34.18
N HIS A 830 -7.20 4.78 -34.88
CA HIS A 830 -8.53 4.30 -34.57
C HIS A 830 -8.66 3.42 -33.30
N HIS A 831 -7.60 3.26 -32.50
CA HIS A 831 -7.60 2.55 -31.21
C HIS A 831 -8.43 3.22 -30.11
N THR A 832 -8.93 4.44 -30.35
CA THR A 832 -9.80 5.22 -29.45
C THR A 832 -11.29 4.82 -29.48
N HIS A 833 -11.69 3.84 -30.30
CA HIS A 833 -13.07 3.31 -30.30
C HIS A 833 -13.30 2.28 -29.19
N TYR A 834 -12.37 2.15 -28.25
CA TYR A 834 -12.58 1.38 -27.04
C TYR A 834 -13.59 2.09 -26.11
N ILE A 835 -14.88 1.75 -26.25
CA ILE A 835 -15.91 2.12 -25.28
C ILE A 835 -15.69 1.27 -24.02
N GLU A 836 -14.75 1.71 -23.19
CA GLU A 836 -14.46 1.19 -21.85
C GLU A 836 -15.77 0.93 -21.10
N GLY A 837 -15.99 -0.33 -20.72
CA GLY A 837 -17.09 -0.74 -19.86
C GLY A 837 -18.45 -1.01 -20.52
N ARG A 838 -18.62 -0.91 -21.85
CA ARG A 838 -19.95 -1.12 -22.50
C ARG A 838 -20.05 -2.19 -23.57
N VAL A 839 -19.01 -2.99 -23.81
CA VAL A 839 -19.09 -4.13 -24.75
C VAL A 839 -20.09 -5.14 -24.21
N ARG A 840 -21.21 -5.34 -24.93
CA ARG A 840 -22.36 -6.15 -24.45
C ARG A 840 -22.29 -7.59 -24.93
N ALA A 841 -21.86 -7.82 -26.16
CA ALA A 841 -22.01 -9.10 -26.84
C ALA A 841 -20.66 -9.84 -27.00
N PHE A 842 -20.34 -10.73 -26.06
CA PHE A 842 -19.33 -11.76 -26.29
C PHE A 842 -19.62 -13.02 -25.49
N PRO A 843 -19.21 -14.21 -26.01
CA PRO A 843 -19.47 -15.48 -25.34
C PRO A 843 -18.89 -15.52 -23.93
N ASP A 844 -19.68 -15.98 -22.95
CA ASP A 844 -19.25 -16.11 -21.56
C ASP A 844 -18.02 -17.05 -21.46
N GLU A 845 -17.93 -18.04 -22.35
CA GLU A 845 -16.87 -19.03 -22.45
C GLU A 845 -15.47 -18.44 -22.70
N LEU A 846 -15.38 -17.20 -23.18
CA LEU A 846 -14.10 -16.51 -23.38
C LEU A 846 -13.42 -16.13 -22.06
N TRP A 847 -14.19 -15.95 -20.99
CA TRP A 847 -13.70 -15.40 -19.72
C TRP A 847 -14.19 -16.17 -18.49
N TRP A 848 -15.22 -16.98 -18.66
CA TRP A 848 -15.85 -17.79 -17.64
C TRP A 848 -16.04 -19.23 -18.11
N ASN A 849 -15.49 -20.17 -17.37
CA ASN A 849 -15.74 -21.59 -17.58
C ASN A 849 -16.20 -22.20 -16.26
N GLU A 850 -17.49 -22.50 -16.14
CA GLU A 850 -18.11 -23.01 -14.91
C GLU A 850 -17.42 -24.29 -14.39
N GLU A 851 -17.04 -25.23 -15.26
CA GLU A 851 -16.36 -26.47 -14.85
C GLU A 851 -14.93 -26.23 -14.31
N VAL A 852 -14.25 -25.19 -14.81
CA VAL A 852 -12.89 -24.86 -14.37
C VAL A 852 -12.91 -23.90 -13.17
N ASP A 853 -13.84 -22.94 -13.18
CA ASP A 853 -13.88 -21.77 -12.29
C ASP A 853 -14.87 -21.88 -11.13
N GLU A 854 -15.93 -22.70 -11.27
CA GLU A 854 -16.99 -22.92 -10.26
C GLU A 854 -16.95 -24.33 -9.65
N ALA A 855 -16.12 -25.25 -10.18
CA ALA A 855 -15.98 -26.57 -9.58
C ALA A 855 -15.42 -26.48 -8.15
N SER A 856 -16.30 -26.72 -7.19
CA SER A 856 -15.99 -26.92 -5.77
C SER A 856 -15.14 -28.18 -5.59
N ASP A 857 -13.84 -28.05 -5.81
CA ASP A 857 -12.85 -28.92 -5.17
C ASP A 857 -12.71 -28.40 -3.73
N GLY A 858 -13.56 -28.92 -2.83
CA GLY A 858 -13.95 -28.23 -1.60
C GLY A 858 -12.81 -27.54 -0.86
N GLY A 859 -12.79 -26.20 -0.83
CA GLY A 859 -12.06 -25.35 0.12
C GLY A 859 -10.54 -25.49 0.21
N ASN A 860 -9.96 -26.46 -0.47
CA ASN A 860 -8.67 -27.01 -0.07
C ASN A 860 -7.56 -26.52 -0.99
N TRP A 861 -6.47 -26.12 -0.38
CA TRP A 861 -5.22 -25.85 -1.07
C TRP A 861 -4.70 -27.14 -1.69
N ALA A 862 -4.53 -27.18 -3.01
CA ALA A 862 -4.14 -28.39 -3.75
C ALA A 862 -2.65 -28.40 -4.12
N GLU A 863 -2.03 -29.57 -4.26
CA GLU A 863 -0.65 -29.66 -4.75
C GLU A 863 -0.52 -29.16 -6.20
N TRP A 864 0.68 -28.70 -6.57
CA TRP A 864 0.94 -28.37 -7.97
C TRP A 864 0.95 -29.66 -8.80
N GLU A 865 -0.07 -29.85 -9.62
CA GLU A 865 0.03 -30.82 -10.72
C GLU A 865 1.16 -30.39 -11.66
N ASP A 866 2.15 -31.26 -11.86
CA ASP A 866 3.14 -31.05 -12.89
C ASP A 866 2.43 -30.98 -14.24
N PRO A 867 2.63 -29.93 -15.05
CA PRO A 867 2.02 -29.88 -16.37
C PRO A 867 2.54 -31.07 -17.18
N LEU A 868 1.66 -32.02 -17.49
CA LEU A 868 1.92 -33.08 -18.46
C LEU A 868 2.48 -32.42 -19.73
N GLY A 869 3.79 -32.57 -19.95
CA GLY A 869 4.49 -32.05 -21.12
C GLY A 869 5.51 -30.92 -20.89
N LYS A 870 5.48 -30.16 -19.79
CA LYS A 870 6.53 -29.15 -19.51
C LYS A 870 7.75 -29.70 -18.77
N MET A 871 7.59 -30.84 -18.09
CA MET A 871 8.71 -31.55 -17.47
C MET A 871 9.72 -32.02 -18.54
N LYS A 872 9.24 -32.33 -19.75
CA LYS A 872 10.11 -32.67 -20.89
C LYS A 872 10.93 -31.46 -21.34
N VAL A 873 10.33 -30.29 -21.50
CA VAL A 873 11.06 -29.04 -21.86
C VAL A 873 12.04 -28.60 -20.77
N ARG A 874 11.69 -28.76 -19.48
CA ARG A 874 12.57 -28.41 -18.36
C ARG A 874 13.69 -29.42 -18.16
N GLN A 875 13.42 -30.72 -18.36
CA GLN A 875 14.45 -31.77 -18.40
C GLN A 875 15.35 -31.61 -19.63
N ASP A 876 14.80 -31.27 -20.80
CA ASP A 876 15.55 -30.99 -22.02
C ASP A 876 16.42 -29.73 -21.85
N MET A 877 15.92 -28.68 -21.17
CA MET A 877 16.73 -27.50 -20.80
C MET A 877 17.82 -27.84 -19.78
N GLN A 878 17.53 -28.61 -18.73
CA GLN A 878 18.53 -29.02 -17.73
C GLN A 878 19.55 -30.02 -18.31
N GLU A 879 19.16 -30.84 -19.28
CA GLU A 879 20.02 -31.76 -20.00
C GLU A 879 20.87 -31.02 -21.05
N MET A 880 20.33 -29.98 -21.69
CA MET A 880 21.12 -29.02 -22.48
C MET A 880 22.11 -28.24 -21.61
N ASP A 881 21.73 -27.82 -20.40
CA ASP A 881 22.63 -27.13 -19.46
C ASP A 881 23.72 -28.05 -18.90
N ARG A 882 23.40 -29.34 -18.65
CA ARG A 882 24.40 -30.36 -18.30
C ARG A 882 25.33 -30.69 -19.47
N LYS A 883 24.84 -30.67 -20.71
CA LYS A 883 25.65 -30.84 -21.92
C LYS A 883 26.55 -29.62 -22.17
N ARG A 884 26.07 -28.40 -21.93
CA ARG A 884 26.87 -27.16 -21.96
C ARG A 884 27.98 -27.15 -20.91
N LYS A 885 27.66 -27.51 -19.66
CA LYS A 885 28.66 -27.62 -18.58
C LYS A 885 29.71 -28.73 -18.79
N ARG A 886 29.43 -29.75 -19.61
CA ARG A 886 30.42 -30.76 -20.05
C ARG A 886 31.31 -30.29 -21.20
N ALA A 887 30.87 -29.31 -21.99
CA ALA A 887 31.65 -28.69 -23.05
C ALA A 887 32.62 -27.62 -22.51
N ASP A 888 32.20 -26.87 -21.48
CA ASP A 888 33.01 -25.78 -20.89
C ASP A 888 34.11 -26.27 -19.93
N SER A 889 34.11 -27.54 -19.52
CA SER A 889 35.13 -28.10 -18.62
C SER A 889 36.37 -28.68 -19.33
N GLY A 890 36.49 -28.52 -20.65
CA GLY A 890 37.77 -28.74 -21.35
C GLY A 890 38.27 -30.19 -21.40
N GLY A 891 37.39 -31.18 -21.34
CA GLY A 891 37.75 -32.60 -21.52
C GLY A 891 37.84 -33.00 -22.99
N LEU A 892 38.86 -32.52 -23.71
CA LEU A 892 39.08 -32.82 -25.13
C LEU A 892 39.76 -34.20 -25.38
N GLU A 893 39.84 -35.09 -24.38
CA GLU A 893 40.56 -36.36 -24.49
C GLU A 893 39.68 -37.63 -24.55
N ASP A 894 38.37 -37.57 -24.27
CA ASP A 894 37.53 -38.78 -24.26
C ASP A 894 36.68 -39.00 -25.53
N MET A 895 36.80 -38.15 -26.55
CA MET A 895 35.99 -38.21 -27.78
C MET A 895 36.57 -39.09 -28.91
N VAL A 896 37.45 -40.05 -28.61
CA VAL A 896 38.03 -40.96 -29.63
C VAL A 896 37.57 -42.43 -29.49
N ILE A 897 36.81 -42.82 -28.47
CA ILE A 897 36.25 -44.18 -28.42
C ILE A 897 34.83 -44.19 -27.84
N GLU A 898 33.84 -43.92 -28.68
CA GLU A 898 32.53 -44.61 -28.72
C GLU A 898 31.78 -44.31 -30.02
#